data_AF-A0A9J6RCA3-F1
#
_entry.id   AF-A0A9J6RCA3-F1
#
_cell.length_a   1.000
_cell.length_b   1.000
_cell.length_c   1.000
_cell.angle_alpha   90.00
_cell.angle_beta   90.00
_cell.angle_gamma   90.00
#
_symmetry.space_group_name_H-M   'P 1'
#
loop_
_entity.id
_entity.type
_entity.pdbx_description
1 polymer ?
#
loop_
_entity_poly.entity_id
_entity_poly.type
_entity_poly.pdbx_seq_one_letter_code
_entity_poly.pdbx_strand_id
1 'polypeptide(L)'
;MKCQKCQSRTATINATLRMNHHTEQFHLCEVCFSELKQQTLNPSGFFGGQGSDGFQEMYSNEAGQQYKQDSTKRKQGLLDQLGKNVNDAAKAGLIDPVIGRDQEVNRVIETLNRRNKNNPVLIGEPGVGKTAIAEGLALKITDKNVPQKLMNKEVYLLDVASLVANTGIRGQFEERMKQLVQELQERKNIILFVDEIHLLVGAGTAEGSQMDAGNILKPALARGELQVIGATTLKEYRQIEKDAALERRFQPVMVKEPSTDEAIQILEGIKDRYEKFHHVSYTDEAIKGAVLLSQRYIQDRFLPDKAIDLLDQAGSRLNLTQNNVDQDSLEEQLATIAKEKEAAAEKEDYERAANLRHQELMLEKQLAEQDEKVDVTVTIQDIQAIIEEKTGIPVQKLQTDEQSKMQGLAERLAKKVIGQEHAVEKVAKAIRRSRAGLKSAHRPIGSFLFVGPTGVGKTELTKALAEELFGTKESFIRLDMSEYMEKHSVSKIIGSPPGYVGHEEAGQLTERIRRNPYSIVLLDEIEKAHPDVQHMFLQIMEDGQLTDSHGRKVSFKDAVIIMTSNAGSQIKTTHVGFTKDQNEAISTLEMLADYFKPEFLNRFDSIITFHQLQKEDLIKIVELMLEELRGNLKHQGYQLSVTTEAKQFLAEKGYDPTFGARPLRRVIQATVEDGITDLLLEEEELELIKVTVEQDEMIVKKG
;
A
#
# COMPACT_ATOMS: atom_id res chain seq x y z
N MET A 1 -41.21 42.61 -20.83
CA MET A 1 -40.30 43.62 -20.27
C MET A 1 -38.95 43.55 -21.00
N LYS A 2 -38.17 44.63 -21.06
CA LYS A 2 -36.80 44.59 -21.61
C LYS A 2 -35.85 43.96 -20.59
N CYS A 3 -34.83 43.25 -21.07
CA CYS A 3 -33.82 42.61 -20.24
C CYS A 3 -33.16 43.65 -19.34
N GLN A 4 -33.12 43.40 -18.04
CA GLN A 4 -32.58 44.35 -17.07
C GLN A 4 -31.06 44.53 -17.20
N LYS A 5 -30.34 43.53 -17.76
CA LYS A 5 -28.88 43.58 -17.94
C LYS A 5 -28.46 44.32 -19.22
N CYS A 6 -29.03 43.99 -20.38
CA CYS A 6 -28.63 44.61 -21.65
C CYS A 6 -29.57 45.71 -22.17
N GLN A 7 -30.77 45.83 -21.61
CA GLN A 7 -31.84 46.79 -21.98
C GLN A 7 -32.24 46.85 -23.46
N SER A 8 -31.70 45.97 -24.31
CA SER A 8 -31.94 45.94 -25.75
C SER A 8 -32.85 44.79 -26.17
N ARG A 9 -32.72 43.63 -25.52
CA ARG A 9 -33.48 42.41 -25.84
C ARG A 9 -34.68 42.23 -24.90
N THR A 10 -35.69 41.48 -25.32
CA THR A 10 -36.83 41.12 -24.46
C THR A 10 -36.39 40.15 -23.37
N ALA A 11 -36.82 40.39 -22.14
CA ALA A 11 -36.59 39.48 -21.02
C ALA A 11 -37.54 38.27 -21.14
N THR A 12 -36.98 37.07 -21.20
CA THR A 12 -37.70 35.79 -21.30
C THR A 12 -37.44 34.88 -20.10
N ILE A 13 -36.45 35.20 -19.27
CA ILE A 13 -36.00 34.37 -18.15
C ILE A 13 -36.02 35.18 -16.86
N ASN A 14 -36.56 34.59 -15.79
CA ASN A 14 -36.51 35.13 -14.44
C ASN A 14 -35.42 34.39 -13.66
N ALA A 15 -34.32 35.06 -13.36
CA ALA A 15 -33.20 34.51 -12.62
C ALA A 15 -33.21 35.04 -11.19
N THR A 16 -32.93 34.19 -10.20
CA THR A 16 -32.76 34.61 -8.80
C THR A 16 -31.33 34.29 -8.38
N LEU A 17 -30.57 35.30 -7.99
CA LEU A 17 -29.20 35.15 -7.49
C LEU A 17 -29.22 35.23 -5.96
N ARG A 18 -28.60 34.25 -5.30
CA ARG A 18 -28.39 34.24 -3.85
C ARG A 18 -26.90 34.24 -3.55
N MET A 19 -26.40 35.29 -2.91
CA MET A 19 -25.03 35.39 -2.43
C MET A 19 -25.04 35.94 -1.00
N ASN A 20 -24.36 35.25 -0.07
CA ASN A 20 -24.13 35.68 1.32
C ASN A 20 -25.35 36.36 1.99
N HIS A 21 -26.48 35.64 2.02
CA HIS A 21 -27.77 36.03 2.62
C HIS A 21 -28.59 37.12 1.91
N HIS A 22 -28.15 37.66 0.79
CA HIS A 22 -28.96 38.52 -0.07
C HIS A 22 -29.54 37.74 -1.26
N THR A 23 -30.84 37.93 -1.53
CA THR A 23 -31.54 37.36 -2.68
C THR A 23 -31.99 38.48 -3.61
N GLU A 24 -31.51 38.50 -4.85
CA GLU A 24 -31.95 39.43 -5.89
C GLU A 24 -32.56 38.70 -7.08
N GLN A 25 -33.61 39.28 -7.67
CA GLN A 25 -34.32 38.73 -8.83
C GLN A 25 -34.13 39.61 -10.06
N PHE A 26 -33.78 38.98 -11.18
CA PHE A 26 -33.52 39.62 -12.46
C PHE A 26 -34.42 39.05 -13.56
N HIS A 27 -34.89 39.94 -14.43
CA HIS A 27 -35.56 39.60 -15.68
C HIS A 27 -34.58 39.74 -16.85
N LEU A 28 -34.07 38.61 -17.35
CA LEU A 28 -32.99 38.52 -18.32
C LEU A 28 -33.44 37.93 -19.67
N CYS A 29 -32.69 38.24 -20.74
CA CYS A 29 -32.77 37.49 -22.00
C CYS A 29 -31.84 36.28 -21.95
N GLU A 30 -32.06 35.30 -22.83
CA GLU A 30 -31.28 34.05 -22.90
C GLU A 30 -29.77 34.26 -22.92
N VAL A 31 -29.27 35.18 -23.74
CA VAL A 31 -27.83 35.44 -23.87
C VAL A 31 -27.24 36.04 -22.59
N CYS A 32 -27.93 37.00 -21.97
CA CYS A 32 -27.46 37.60 -20.72
C CYS A 32 -27.53 36.62 -19.55
N PHE A 33 -28.47 35.68 -19.58
CA PHE A 33 -28.56 34.62 -18.58
C PHE A 33 -27.43 33.59 -18.73
N SER A 34 -27.08 33.19 -19.97
CA SER A 34 -25.97 32.27 -20.20
C SER A 34 -24.62 32.86 -19.78
N GLU A 35 -24.39 34.15 -20.05
CA GLU A 35 -23.19 34.87 -19.58
C GLU A 35 -23.13 34.94 -18.05
N LEU A 36 -24.25 35.26 -17.40
CA LEU A 36 -24.31 35.38 -15.94
C LEU A 36 -24.09 34.01 -15.26
N LYS A 37 -24.59 32.92 -15.87
CA LYS A 37 -24.35 31.55 -15.42
C LYS A 37 -22.89 31.12 -15.57
N GLN A 38 -22.23 31.49 -16.68
CA GLN A 38 -20.80 31.22 -16.86
C GLN A 38 -19.93 31.98 -15.85
N GLN A 39 -20.28 33.23 -15.54
CA GLN A 39 -19.57 34.03 -14.54
C GLN A 39 -19.70 33.46 -13.11
N THR A 40 -20.86 32.87 -12.76
CA THR A 40 -21.02 32.23 -11.44
C THR A 40 -20.30 30.88 -11.30
N LEU A 41 -19.92 30.23 -12.41
CA LEU A 41 -19.24 28.93 -12.41
C LEU A 41 -17.71 29.05 -12.36
N ASN A 42 -17.15 30.24 -12.60
CA ASN A 42 -15.72 30.55 -12.46
C ASN A 42 -15.52 31.74 -11.49
N PRO A 43 -15.35 31.49 -10.17
CA PRO A 43 -15.26 32.54 -9.15
C PRO A 43 -13.88 33.21 -9.04
N SER A 44 -13.03 33.14 -10.07
CA SER A 44 -11.68 33.74 -10.08
C SER A 44 -11.64 35.18 -10.63
N GLY A 45 -12.78 35.86 -10.73
CA GLY A 45 -12.87 37.24 -11.25
C GLY A 45 -13.51 38.27 -10.32
N PHE A 46 -13.68 37.96 -9.02
CA PHE A 46 -14.54 38.74 -8.11
C PHE A 46 -13.81 39.54 -7.02
N PHE A 47 -12.58 40.02 -7.28
CA PHE A 47 -12.01 41.14 -6.53
C PHE A 47 -11.66 42.28 -7.51
N GLY A 48 -12.48 43.33 -7.48
CA GLY A 48 -12.29 44.54 -8.28
C GLY A 48 -11.38 45.56 -7.60
N GLY A 49 -10.72 46.39 -8.41
CA GLY A 49 -10.07 47.61 -7.93
C GLY A 49 -9.10 48.25 -8.92
N GLN A 50 -9.64 48.96 -9.93
CA GLN A 50 -9.06 50.11 -10.64
C GLN A 50 -7.56 50.11 -11.03
N GLY A 51 -7.31 50.04 -12.35
CA GLY A 51 -6.17 50.69 -13.00
C GLY A 51 -5.21 49.76 -13.71
N SER A 52 -5.34 49.62 -15.04
CA SER A 52 -4.25 49.43 -16.02
C SER A 52 -4.78 48.99 -17.39
N ASP A 53 -5.50 49.87 -18.09
CA ASP A 53 -5.39 49.91 -19.55
C ASP A 53 -4.00 50.47 -19.85
N GLY A 54 -3.03 49.59 -20.17
CA GLY A 54 -1.67 50.04 -20.48
C GLY A 54 -0.52 49.03 -20.35
N PHE A 55 -0.77 47.71 -20.36
CA PHE A 55 0.33 46.72 -20.23
C PHE A 55 0.38 45.65 -21.33
N GLN A 56 -0.39 45.80 -22.42
CA GLN A 56 -0.41 44.84 -23.53
C GLN A 56 0.10 45.42 -24.87
N GLU A 57 0.78 46.57 -24.84
CA GLU A 57 1.19 47.30 -26.06
C GLU A 57 2.66 47.78 -26.03
N MET A 58 3.56 47.09 -25.30
CA MET A 58 4.95 47.55 -25.16
C MET A 58 6.04 46.47 -25.16
N TYR A 59 5.82 45.34 -25.85
CA TYR A 59 6.89 44.38 -26.18
C TYR A 59 6.83 43.91 -27.64
N SER A 60 6.41 44.80 -28.53
CA SER A 60 6.58 44.66 -29.97
C SER A 60 7.37 45.84 -30.51
N ASN A 61 8.69 45.85 -30.26
CA ASN A 61 9.71 46.30 -31.22
C ASN A 61 11.13 46.12 -30.67
N GLU A 62 12.02 45.68 -31.56
CA GLU A 62 13.49 45.72 -31.51
C GLU A 62 14.24 44.65 -30.68
N ALA A 63 14.43 43.48 -31.29
CA ALA A 63 15.78 42.96 -31.58
C ALA A 63 15.68 41.81 -32.60
N GLY A 64 15.88 42.14 -33.88
CA GLY A 64 15.94 41.16 -34.96
C GLY A 64 17.28 40.42 -34.96
N GLN A 65 17.23 39.11 -34.75
CA GLN A 65 18.14 38.17 -35.41
C GLN A 65 17.34 36.95 -35.88
N GLN A 66 17.33 36.78 -37.20
CA GLN A 66 16.61 35.74 -37.92
C GLN A 66 17.17 34.34 -37.57
N TYR A 67 16.39 33.56 -36.84
CA TYR A 67 16.29 32.12 -37.09
C TYR A 67 14.89 31.84 -37.65
N LYS A 68 14.83 31.64 -38.97
CA LYS A 68 13.66 31.04 -39.62
C LYS A 68 13.53 29.60 -39.11
N GLN A 69 12.76 29.38 -38.05
CA GLN A 69 12.11 28.09 -37.83
C GLN A 69 10.81 28.09 -38.64
N ASP A 70 10.79 27.22 -39.64
CA ASP A 70 9.61 26.87 -40.43
C ASP A 70 8.59 26.17 -39.50
N SER A 71 7.83 26.93 -38.73
CA SER A 71 6.70 26.39 -37.98
C SER A 71 5.52 26.26 -38.95
N THR A 72 5.50 25.16 -39.71
CA THR A 72 4.26 24.70 -40.34
C THR A 72 3.21 24.57 -39.25
N LYS A 73 2.17 25.43 -39.29
CA LYS A 73 0.91 25.24 -38.55
C LYS A 73 0.38 23.83 -38.87
N ARG A 74 0.68 22.85 -38.03
CA ARG A 74 0.01 21.55 -38.06
C ARG A 74 -1.48 21.82 -37.84
N LYS A 75 -2.34 21.37 -38.74
CA LYS A 75 -3.79 21.32 -38.50
C LYS A 75 -3.99 20.49 -37.22
N GLN A 76 -4.43 21.11 -36.12
CA GLN A 76 -4.78 20.38 -34.90
C GLN A 76 -5.99 19.49 -35.20
N GLY A 77 -5.74 18.18 -35.31
CA GLY A 77 -6.78 17.17 -35.47
C GLY A 77 -7.43 16.81 -34.14
N LEU A 78 -8.42 15.91 -34.18
CA LEU A 78 -9.06 15.38 -32.97
C LEU A 78 -8.06 14.55 -32.16
N LEU A 79 -7.17 13.82 -32.83
CA LEU A 79 -6.11 13.05 -32.17
C LEU A 79 -5.16 13.93 -31.35
N ASP A 80 -4.85 15.15 -31.82
CA ASP A 80 -3.97 16.07 -31.09
C ASP A 80 -4.66 16.69 -29.85
N GLN A 81 -6.00 16.61 -29.77
CA GLN A 81 -6.78 17.03 -28.60
C GLN A 81 -6.96 15.90 -27.59
N LEU A 82 -7.10 14.66 -28.08
CA LEU A 82 -7.42 13.48 -27.27
C LEU A 82 -6.20 12.62 -26.90
N GLY A 83 -5.05 12.89 -27.52
CA GLY A 83 -3.83 12.12 -27.34
C GLY A 83 -2.60 12.99 -27.18
N LYS A 84 -1.56 12.39 -26.61
CA LYS A 84 -0.25 13.02 -26.40
C LYS A 84 0.76 12.46 -27.39
N ASN A 85 1.42 13.34 -28.16
CA ASN A 85 2.52 12.94 -29.03
C ASN A 85 3.76 12.63 -28.18
N VAL A 86 4.13 11.35 -28.12
CA VAL A 86 5.25 10.88 -27.30
C VAL A 86 6.59 11.24 -27.96
N ASN A 87 6.67 11.31 -29.29
CA ASN A 87 7.89 11.74 -29.98
C ASN A 87 8.26 13.20 -29.70
N ASP A 88 7.28 14.08 -29.50
CA ASP A 88 7.56 15.47 -29.16
C ASP A 88 8.13 15.58 -27.73
N ALA A 89 7.62 14.77 -26.78
CA ALA A 89 8.21 14.63 -25.45
C ALA A 89 9.63 14.03 -25.51
N ALA A 90 9.87 13.06 -26.41
CA ALA A 90 11.19 12.47 -26.63
C ALA A 90 12.21 13.53 -27.09
N LYS A 91 11.85 14.33 -28.11
CA LYS A 91 12.69 15.42 -28.63
C LYS A 91 12.98 16.50 -27.59
N ALA A 92 12.02 16.78 -26.72
CA ALA A 92 12.16 17.73 -25.63
C ALA A 92 12.98 17.17 -24.43
N GLY A 93 13.41 15.90 -24.49
CA GLY A 93 14.14 15.26 -23.40
C GLY A 93 13.28 14.98 -22.16
N LEU A 94 11.96 14.99 -22.29
CA LEU A 94 11.03 14.83 -21.16
C LEU A 94 10.74 13.36 -20.82
N ILE A 95 11.13 12.41 -21.67
CA ILE A 95 10.93 10.97 -21.44
C ILE A 95 12.02 10.38 -20.55
N ASP A 96 11.63 9.62 -19.53
CA ASP A 96 12.56 8.92 -18.65
C ASP A 96 13.39 7.87 -19.40
N PRO A 97 14.66 7.65 -19.02
CA PRO A 97 15.48 6.64 -19.66
C PRO A 97 14.85 5.25 -19.49
N VAL A 98 14.64 4.56 -20.62
CA VAL A 98 14.05 3.22 -20.62
C VAL A 98 15.14 2.19 -20.34
N ILE A 99 15.15 1.67 -19.12
CA ILE A 99 16.21 0.79 -18.61
C ILE A 99 15.72 -0.66 -18.59
N GLY A 100 16.56 -1.59 -19.03
CA GLY A 100 16.30 -3.03 -18.95
C GLY A 100 15.18 -3.56 -19.87
N ARG A 101 14.60 -2.74 -20.75
CA ARG A 101 13.48 -3.11 -21.65
C ARG A 101 13.85 -3.19 -23.12
N ASP A 102 15.13 -3.28 -23.45
CA ASP A 102 15.59 -3.32 -24.85
C ASP A 102 15.01 -4.49 -25.65
N GLN A 103 14.87 -5.66 -25.03
CA GLN A 103 14.35 -6.85 -25.69
C GLN A 103 12.88 -6.67 -26.08
N GLU A 104 12.06 -6.14 -25.17
CA GLU A 104 10.65 -5.86 -25.41
C GLU A 104 10.47 -4.74 -26.45
N VAL A 105 11.25 -3.66 -26.37
CA VAL A 105 11.23 -2.58 -27.37
C VAL A 105 11.63 -3.10 -28.75
N ASN A 106 12.70 -3.91 -28.84
CA ASN A 106 13.11 -4.53 -30.10
C ASN A 106 12.02 -5.47 -30.64
N ARG A 107 11.34 -6.22 -29.77
CA ARG A 107 10.24 -7.09 -30.16
C ARG A 107 9.03 -6.32 -30.69
N VAL A 108 8.73 -5.17 -30.12
CA VAL A 108 7.71 -4.23 -30.62
C VAL A 108 8.09 -3.72 -32.01
N ILE A 109 9.34 -3.29 -32.21
CA ILE A 109 9.87 -2.85 -33.52
C ILE A 109 9.78 -3.98 -34.56
N GLU A 110 10.22 -5.19 -34.22
CA GLU A 110 10.11 -6.37 -35.07
C GLU A 110 8.66 -6.61 -35.49
N THR A 111 7.73 -6.55 -34.52
CA THR A 111 6.30 -6.77 -34.75
C THR A 111 5.71 -5.72 -35.69
N LEU A 112 5.96 -4.44 -35.43
CA LEU A 112 5.47 -3.33 -36.25
C LEU A 112 5.99 -3.38 -37.70
N ASN A 113 7.16 -4.00 -37.93
CA ASN A 113 7.75 -4.15 -39.25
C ASN A 113 7.20 -5.37 -40.04
N ARG A 114 6.38 -6.23 -39.42
CA ARG A 114 5.77 -7.40 -40.09
C ARG A 114 4.69 -6.96 -41.09
N ARG A 115 4.44 -7.82 -42.07
CA ARG A 115 3.34 -7.64 -43.04
C ARG A 115 1.96 -8.00 -42.47
N ASN A 116 1.91 -9.02 -41.62
CA ASN A 116 0.71 -9.51 -40.94
C ASN A 116 1.02 -9.63 -39.43
N LYS A 117 -0.02 -9.57 -38.58
CA LYS A 117 0.13 -9.53 -37.12
C LYS A 117 1.12 -8.43 -36.68
N ASN A 118 0.90 -7.23 -37.19
CA ASN A 118 1.79 -6.08 -37.04
C ASN A 118 1.34 -5.11 -35.93
N ASN A 119 0.35 -5.49 -35.13
CA ASN A 119 -0.07 -4.74 -33.95
C ASN A 119 0.41 -5.48 -32.69
N PRO A 120 1.46 -5.01 -32.00
CA PRO A 120 1.90 -5.62 -30.76
C PRO A 120 0.90 -5.36 -29.63
N VAL A 121 0.71 -6.34 -28.76
CA VAL A 121 -0.04 -6.19 -27.50
C VAL A 121 0.88 -6.55 -26.36
N LEU A 122 1.24 -5.55 -25.55
CA LEU A 122 2.02 -5.67 -24.33
C LEU A 122 1.15 -6.30 -23.24
N ILE A 123 1.49 -7.51 -22.82
CA ILE A 123 0.74 -8.29 -21.83
C ILE A 123 1.57 -8.37 -20.56
N GLY A 124 1.08 -7.77 -19.50
CA GLY A 124 1.73 -7.78 -18.19
C GLY A 124 0.82 -7.17 -17.12
N GLU A 125 1.16 -7.38 -15.86
CA GLU A 125 0.43 -6.79 -14.74
C GLU A 125 0.53 -5.24 -14.74
N PRO A 126 -0.36 -4.52 -14.04
CA PRO A 126 -0.23 -3.07 -13.86
C PRO A 126 1.09 -2.72 -13.16
N GLY A 127 1.69 -1.58 -13.53
CA GLY A 127 2.92 -1.09 -12.88
C GLY A 127 4.24 -1.68 -13.38
N VAL A 128 4.25 -2.71 -14.24
CA VAL A 128 5.50 -3.31 -14.76
C VAL A 128 6.26 -2.45 -15.79
N GLY A 129 5.72 -1.29 -16.19
CA GLY A 129 6.36 -0.40 -17.17
C GLY A 129 5.97 -0.65 -18.63
N LYS A 130 4.70 -0.98 -18.92
CA LYS A 130 4.21 -1.16 -20.31
C LYS A 130 4.29 0.15 -21.11
N THR A 131 3.95 1.29 -20.51
CA THR A 131 4.04 2.62 -21.13
C THR A 131 5.48 3.00 -21.46
N ALA A 132 6.43 2.67 -20.57
CA ALA A 132 7.86 2.91 -20.80
C ALA A 132 8.39 2.21 -22.07
N ILE A 133 7.82 1.07 -22.47
CA ILE A 133 8.19 0.40 -23.74
C ILE A 133 7.76 1.23 -24.95
N ALA A 134 6.60 1.88 -24.89
CA ALA A 134 6.12 2.76 -25.96
C ALA A 134 6.94 4.06 -26.04
N GLU A 135 7.32 4.60 -24.90
CA GLU A 135 8.25 5.74 -24.80
C GLU A 135 9.64 5.39 -25.34
N GLY A 136 10.15 4.19 -25.04
CA GLY A 136 11.40 3.66 -25.57
C GLY A 136 11.38 3.49 -27.09
N LEU A 137 10.24 3.09 -27.65
CA LEU A 137 10.03 3.10 -29.10
C LEU A 137 10.10 4.53 -29.67
N ALA A 138 9.45 5.50 -29.02
CA ALA A 138 9.46 6.89 -29.47
C ALA A 138 10.88 7.51 -29.44
N LEU A 139 11.68 7.19 -28.41
CA LEU A 139 13.11 7.53 -28.34
C LEU A 139 13.88 6.93 -29.53
N LYS A 140 13.78 5.61 -29.76
CA LYS A 140 14.48 4.95 -30.89
C LYS A 140 14.07 5.51 -32.25
N ILE A 141 12.79 5.88 -32.43
CA ILE A 141 12.34 6.55 -33.67
C ILE A 141 12.98 7.93 -33.82
N THR A 142 13.01 8.71 -32.74
CA THR A 142 13.59 10.07 -32.71
C THR A 142 15.08 10.06 -33.02
N ASP A 143 15.80 9.08 -32.45
CA ASP A 143 17.22 8.85 -32.67
C ASP A 143 17.54 8.18 -34.02
N LYS A 144 16.51 7.89 -34.83
CA LYS A 144 16.60 7.17 -36.10
C LYS A 144 17.22 5.76 -35.98
N ASN A 145 17.16 5.19 -34.78
CA ASN A 145 17.60 3.83 -34.48
C ASN A 145 16.46 2.81 -34.68
N VAL A 146 15.79 2.89 -35.84
CA VAL A 146 14.70 1.99 -36.24
C VAL A 146 14.80 1.68 -37.74
N PRO A 147 14.20 0.58 -38.23
CA PRO A 147 14.13 0.29 -39.65
C PRO A 147 13.48 1.43 -40.45
N GLN A 148 13.86 1.57 -41.73
CA GLN A 148 13.41 2.67 -42.60
C GLN A 148 11.89 2.89 -42.63
N LYS A 149 11.08 1.83 -42.51
CA LYS A 149 9.62 1.92 -42.48
C LYS A 149 9.06 2.66 -41.26
N LEU A 150 9.82 2.72 -40.17
CA LEU A 150 9.42 3.33 -38.90
C LEU A 150 10.07 4.69 -38.65
N MET A 151 11.08 5.09 -39.43
CA MET A 151 11.85 6.33 -39.22
C MET A 151 11.01 7.61 -39.18
N ASN A 152 9.93 7.66 -39.97
CA ASN A 152 9.04 8.83 -40.05
C ASN A 152 7.73 8.63 -39.30
N LYS A 153 7.64 7.62 -38.43
CA LYS A 153 6.43 7.35 -37.66
C LYS A 153 6.38 8.23 -36.42
N GLU A 154 5.18 8.49 -35.92
CA GLU A 154 4.94 9.19 -34.65
C GLU A 154 4.07 8.31 -33.76
N VAL A 155 4.45 8.19 -32.49
CA VAL A 155 3.77 7.44 -31.44
C VAL A 155 2.88 8.42 -30.68
N TYR A 156 1.58 8.13 -30.66
CA TYR A 156 0.58 8.90 -29.94
C TYR A 156 -0.03 8.05 -28.82
N LEU A 157 0.00 8.55 -27.59
CA LEU A 157 -0.69 7.93 -26.46
C LEU A 157 -2.12 8.45 -26.42
N LEU A 158 -3.09 7.55 -26.55
CA LEU A 158 -4.52 7.89 -26.50
C LEU A 158 -5.03 7.84 -25.06
N ASP A 159 -5.65 8.92 -24.59
CA ASP A 159 -6.41 8.90 -23.36
C ASP A 159 -7.85 8.44 -23.63
N VAL A 160 -8.16 7.21 -23.21
CA VAL A 160 -9.48 6.61 -23.39
C VAL A 160 -10.54 7.31 -22.52
N ALA A 161 -10.16 7.89 -21.38
CA ALA A 161 -11.10 8.61 -20.51
C ALA A 161 -11.58 9.91 -21.17
N SER A 162 -10.67 10.64 -21.84
CA SER A 162 -11.00 11.86 -22.59
C SER A 162 -12.00 11.64 -23.73
N LEU A 163 -12.10 10.42 -24.27
CA LEU A 163 -13.11 10.08 -25.28
C LEU A 163 -14.54 10.16 -24.72
N VAL A 164 -14.71 9.86 -23.43
CA VAL A 164 -16.00 9.84 -22.71
C VAL A 164 -16.28 11.18 -22.01
N ALA A 165 -15.23 11.93 -21.69
CA ALA A 165 -15.35 13.24 -21.06
C ALA A 165 -16.24 14.17 -21.91
N ASN A 166 -17.23 14.78 -21.26
CA ASN A 166 -18.24 15.67 -21.86
C ASN A 166 -19.14 15.03 -22.92
N THR A 167 -19.19 13.69 -23.07
CA THR A 167 -20.15 13.02 -23.94
C THR A 167 -21.34 12.53 -23.11
N GLY A 168 -22.34 13.37 -22.88
CA GLY A 168 -23.55 13.01 -22.13
C GLY A 168 -24.46 11.99 -22.85
N ILE A 169 -24.15 11.64 -24.11
CA ILE A 169 -24.96 10.80 -24.98
C ILE A 169 -24.04 9.82 -25.73
N ARG A 170 -24.35 8.51 -25.66
CA ARG A 170 -23.62 7.41 -26.35
C ARG A 170 -23.28 7.69 -27.82
N GLY A 171 -24.16 8.37 -28.55
CA GLY A 171 -23.94 8.72 -29.96
C GLY A 171 -22.76 9.66 -30.20
N GLN A 172 -22.47 10.57 -29.27
CA GLN A 172 -21.35 11.51 -29.39
C GLN A 172 -20.00 10.80 -29.25
N PHE A 173 -19.91 9.80 -28.38
CA PHE A 173 -18.74 8.95 -28.25
C PHE A 173 -18.46 8.18 -29.55
N GLU A 174 -19.48 7.54 -30.12
CA GLU A 174 -19.34 6.82 -31.39
C GLU A 174 -18.92 7.74 -32.55
N GLU A 175 -19.43 8.98 -32.59
CA GLU A 175 -19.04 9.96 -33.59
C GLU A 175 -17.58 10.39 -33.44
N ARG A 176 -17.12 10.69 -32.22
CA ARG A 176 -15.70 10.98 -31.94
C ARG A 176 -14.80 9.81 -32.33
N MET A 177 -15.22 8.58 -32.04
CA MET A 177 -14.48 7.38 -32.45
C MET A 177 -14.39 7.23 -33.97
N LYS A 178 -15.48 7.51 -34.70
CA LYS A 178 -15.45 7.50 -36.18
C LYS A 178 -14.52 8.57 -36.73
N GLN A 179 -14.55 9.78 -36.18
CA GLN A 179 -13.65 10.87 -36.57
C GLN A 179 -12.19 10.49 -36.29
N LEU A 180 -11.89 9.91 -35.13
CA LEU A 180 -10.55 9.45 -34.78
C LEU A 180 -10.04 8.37 -35.75
N VAL A 181 -10.88 7.37 -36.07
CA VAL A 181 -10.53 6.32 -37.04
C VAL A 181 -10.27 6.89 -38.43
N GLN A 182 -11.11 7.84 -38.88
CA GLN A 182 -10.91 8.51 -40.17
C GLN A 182 -9.59 9.30 -40.20
N GLU A 183 -9.28 10.04 -39.13
CA GLU A 183 -8.02 10.78 -39.02
C GLU A 183 -6.81 9.82 -39.07
N LEU A 184 -6.87 8.69 -38.37
CA LEU A 184 -5.79 7.69 -38.37
C LEU A 184 -5.64 6.95 -39.72
N GLN A 185 -6.72 6.81 -40.50
CA GLN A 185 -6.66 6.28 -41.87
C GLN A 185 -5.95 7.24 -42.83
N GLU A 186 -6.13 8.55 -42.64
CA GLU A 186 -5.47 9.60 -43.43
C GLU A 186 -4.01 9.77 -43.01
N ARG A 187 -3.74 9.81 -41.69
CA ARG A 187 -2.40 10.00 -41.10
C ARG A 187 -1.65 8.67 -40.95
N LYS A 188 -1.23 8.09 -42.09
CA LYS A 188 -0.49 6.82 -42.13
C LYS A 188 0.85 6.82 -41.40
N ASN A 189 1.37 7.98 -41.00
CA ASN A 189 2.60 8.08 -40.23
C ASN A 189 2.40 7.80 -38.72
N ILE A 190 1.19 7.50 -38.27
CA ILE A 190 0.91 7.35 -36.83
C ILE A 190 0.95 5.89 -36.39
N ILE A 191 1.46 5.70 -35.18
CA ILE A 191 1.33 4.50 -34.36
C ILE A 191 0.57 4.92 -33.09
N LEU A 192 -0.60 4.33 -32.88
CA LEU A 192 -1.42 4.64 -31.72
C LEU A 192 -1.06 3.71 -30.56
N PHE A 193 -0.68 4.25 -29.41
CA PHE A 193 -0.58 3.52 -28.17
C PHE A 193 -1.87 3.66 -27.38
N VAL A 194 -2.47 2.53 -27.00
CA VAL A 194 -3.69 2.48 -26.20
C VAL A 194 -3.39 1.66 -24.96
N ASP A 195 -3.37 2.34 -23.81
CA ASP A 195 -3.40 1.64 -22.54
C ASP A 195 -4.79 1.04 -22.29
N GLU A 196 -4.84 -0.11 -21.63
CA GLU A 196 -6.07 -0.86 -21.40
C GLU A 196 -6.88 -1.09 -22.71
N ILE A 197 -6.22 -1.58 -23.77
CA ILE A 197 -6.85 -1.78 -25.11
C ILE A 197 -8.14 -2.61 -25.07
N HIS A 198 -8.33 -3.43 -24.03
CA HIS A 198 -9.56 -4.20 -23.82
C HIS A 198 -10.80 -3.31 -23.64
N LEU A 199 -10.66 -2.06 -23.16
CA LEU A 199 -11.78 -1.10 -23.07
C LEU A 199 -12.33 -0.69 -24.43
N LEU A 200 -11.48 -0.70 -25.47
CA LEU A 200 -11.88 -0.33 -26.83
C LEU A 200 -12.31 -1.53 -27.68
N VAL A 201 -11.89 -2.73 -27.30
CA VAL A 201 -11.91 -3.92 -28.17
C VAL A 201 -12.70 -5.09 -27.55
N GLY A 202 -12.87 -5.11 -26.23
CA GLY A 202 -13.55 -6.14 -25.45
C GLY A 202 -15.03 -6.25 -25.80
N ALA A 203 -15.44 -7.46 -26.19
CA ALA A 203 -16.79 -7.76 -26.66
C ALA A 203 -17.81 -7.68 -25.52
N GLY A 204 -18.66 -6.65 -25.55
CA GLY A 204 -20.07 -6.55 -25.11
C GLY A 204 -20.70 -7.61 -24.19
N THR A 205 -19.99 -8.14 -23.18
CA THR A 205 -20.49 -9.24 -22.33
C THR A 205 -20.48 -8.93 -20.84
N ALA A 206 -19.94 -7.79 -20.42
CA ALA A 206 -20.23 -7.24 -19.10
C ALA A 206 -21.50 -6.38 -19.23
N GLU A 207 -22.57 -6.78 -18.54
CA GLU A 207 -23.80 -6.01 -18.37
C GLU A 207 -23.51 -4.67 -17.66
N GLY A 208 -22.86 -3.73 -18.35
CA GLY A 208 -22.44 -2.46 -17.74
C GLY A 208 -21.38 -1.65 -18.49
N SER A 209 -20.66 -2.21 -19.48
CA SER A 209 -19.67 -1.41 -20.22
C SER A 209 -20.37 -0.45 -21.20
N GLN A 210 -20.57 0.80 -20.77
CA GLN A 210 -21.19 1.90 -21.53
C GLN A 210 -20.43 2.32 -22.81
N MET A 211 -19.30 1.67 -23.12
CA MET A 211 -18.33 2.06 -24.14
C MET A 211 -18.08 0.93 -25.17
N ASP A 212 -19.03 0.60 -26.03
CA ASP A 212 -18.79 -0.38 -27.09
C ASP A 212 -18.17 0.27 -28.33
N ALA A 213 -16.86 0.57 -28.27
CA ALA A 213 -16.07 1.05 -29.42
C ALA A 213 -15.65 -0.08 -30.37
N GLY A 214 -15.85 -1.34 -29.99
CA GLY A 214 -15.39 -2.52 -30.71
C GLY A 214 -15.95 -2.59 -32.13
N ASN A 215 -17.23 -2.24 -32.31
CA ASN A 215 -17.88 -2.27 -33.63
C ASN A 215 -17.29 -1.25 -34.63
N ILE A 216 -16.66 -0.18 -34.15
CA ILE A 216 -16.07 0.87 -34.98
C ILE A 216 -14.59 0.56 -35.28
N LEU A 217 -13.84 0.09 -34.29
CA LEU A 217 -12.40 -0.19 -34.43
C LEU A 217 -12.09 -1.52 -35.11
N LYS A 218 -12.90 -2.57 -34.87
CA LYS A 218 -12.67 -3.91 -35.43
C LYS A 218 -12.54 -3.90 -36.95
N PRO A 219 -13.42 -3.22 -37.73
CA PRO A 219 -13.27 -3.20 -39.19
C PRO A 219 -11.96 -2.56 -39.66
N ALA A 220 -11.53 -1.46 -39.04
CA ALA A 220 -10.31 -0.75 -39.43
C ALA A 220 -9.04 -1.53 -39.06
N LEU A 221 -9.03 -2.17 -37.87
CA LEU A 221 -7.97 -3.09 -37.46
C LEU A 221 -7.93 -4.34 -38.35
N ALA A 222 -9.08 -4.94 -38.65
CA ALA A 222 -9.19 -6.11 -39.53
C ALA A 222 -8.74 -5.81 -40.96
N ARG A 223 -8.96 -4.60 -41.49
CA ARG A 223 -8.42 -4.19 -42.80
C ARG A 223 -6.93 -3.84 -42.77
N GLY A 224 -6.33 -3.71 -41.59
CA GLY A 224 -4.92 -3.34 -41.44
C GLY A 224 -4.63 -1.87 -41.76
N GLU A 225 -5.66 -1.03 -41.64
CA GLU A 225 -5.58 0.41 -41.92
C GLU A 225 -4.99 1.19 -40.75
N LEU A 226 -5.02 0.60 -39.55
CA LEU A 226 -4.53 1.20 -38.30
C LEU A 226 -3.34 0.39 -37.78
N GLN A 227 -2.30 1.10 -37.31
CA GLN A 227 -1.22 0.52 -36.52
C GLN A 227 -1.39 0.91 -35.06
N VAL A 228 -1.52 -0.10 -34.19
CA VAL A 228 -1.80 0.07 -32.77
C VAL A 228 -0.84 -0.76 -31.94
N ILE A 229 -0.36 -0.18 -30.85
CA ILE A 229 0.29 -0.86 -29.73
C ILE A 229 -0.72 -0.87 -28.58
N GLY A 230 -1.18 -2.05 -28.19
CA GLY A 230 -2.08 -2.19 -27.04
C GLY A 230 -1.32 -2.58 -25.79
N ALA A 231 -1.77 -2.12 -24.62
CA ALA A 231 -1.33 -2.66 -23.32
C ALA A 231 -2.54 -3.20 -22.55
N THR A 232 -2.38 -4.36 -21.89
CA THR A 232 -3.48 -5.04 -21.18
C THR A 232 -2.96 -6.12 -20.24
N THR A 233 -3.81 -6.68 -19.38
CA THR A 233 -3.45 -7.85 -18.56
C THR A 233 -3.67 -9.17 -19.32
N LEU A 234 -3.09 -10.26 -18.82
CA LEU A 234 -3.28 -11.58 -19.42
C LEU A 234 -4.75 -12.03 -19.40
N LYS A 235 -5.48 -11.66 -18.33
CA LYS A 235 -6.90 -12.02 -18.15
C LYS A 235 -7.77 -11.33 -19.22
N GLU A 236 -7.54 -10.05 -19.45
CA GLU A 236 -8.23 -9.26 -20.47
C GLU A 236 -7.84 -9.67 -21.88
N TYR A 237 -6.55 -9.93 -22.14
CA TYR A 237 -6.08 -10.36 -23.46
C TYR A 237 -6.76 -11.64 -23.95
N ARG A 238 -7.04 -12.60 -23.05
CA ARG A 238 -7.78 -13.82 -23.38
C ARG A 238 -9.17 -13.55 -23.95
N GLN A 239 -9.79 -12.41 -23.64
CA GLN A 239 -11.07 -12.02 -24.24
C GLN A 239 -10.88 -11.52 -25.68
N ILE A 240 -9.80 -10.77 -25.92
CA ILE A 240 -9.43 -10.27 -27.25
C ILE A 240 -8.99 -11.42 -28.17
N GLU A 241 -8.24 -12.38 -27.64
CA GLU A 241 -7.72 -13.55 -28.39
C GLU A 241 -8.84 -14.46 -28.92
N LYS A 242 -9.99 -14.51 -28.23
CA LYS A 242 -11.16 -15.28 -28.68
C LYS A 242 -11.82 -14.70 -29.94
N ASP A 243 -11.55 -13.44 -30.29
CA ASP A 243 -12.13 -12.80 -31.47
C ASP A 243 -11.27 -13.08 -32.72
N ALA A 244 -11.81 -13.92 -33.61
CA ALA A 244 -11.15 -14.36 -34.84
C ALA A 244 -10.78 -13.21 -35.82
N ALA A 245 -11.43 -12.04 -35.72
CA ALA A 245 -11.09 -10.88 -36.55
C ALA A 245 -9.82 -10.19 -36.06
N LEU A 246 -9.58 -10.20 -34.74
CA LEU A 246 -8.51 -9.47 -34.07
C LEU A 246 -7.26 -10.34 -33.83
N GLU A 247 -7.44 -11.63 -33.57
CA GLU A 247 -6.36 -12.62 -33.39
C GLU A 247 -5.37 -12.63 -34.57
N ARG A 248 -5.86 -12.34 -35.78
CA ARG A 248 -5.06 -12.26 -37.01
C ARG A 248 -4.29 -10.94 -37.18
N ARG A 249 -4.48 -9.98 -36.27
CA ARG A 249 -3.88 -8.63 -36.34
C ARG A 249 -2.97 -8.35 -35.16
N PHE A 250 -3.27 -8.94 -34.00
CA PHE A 250 -2.45 -8.78 -32.81
C PHE A 250 -1.36 -9.84 -32.68
N GLN A 251 -0.24 -9.41 -32.10
CA GLN A 251 0.87 -10.27 -31.68
C GLN A 251 1.14 -10.03 -30.20
N PRO A 252 1.00 -11.04 -29.33
CA PRO A 252 1.29 -10.89 -27.92
C PRO A 252 2.80 -10.70 -27.68
N VAL A 253 3.13 -9.78 -26.78
CA VAL A 253 4.47 -9.50 -26.26
C VAL A 253 4.38 -9.51 -24.74
N MET A 254 4.97 -10.54 -24.10
CA MET A 254 4.92 -10.68 -22.64
C MET A 254 5.88 -9.69 -21.98
N VAL A 255 5.37 -8.90 -21.04
CA VAL A 255 6.14 -7.97 -20.20
C VAL A 255 6.12 -8.50 -18.78
N LYS A 256 7.27 -9.00 -18.32
CA LYS A 256 7.42 -9.55 -16.97
C LYS A 256 7.75 -8.45 -15.97
N GLU A 257 7.39 -8.67 -14.72
CA GLU A 257 7.93 -7.90 -13.60
C GLU A 257 9.47 -8.02 -13.62
N PRO A 258 10.21 -6.90 -13.49
CA PRO A 258 11.67 -6.93 -13.42
C PRO A 258 12.13 -7.64 -12.14
N SER A 259 13.34 -8.21 -12.20
CA SER A 259 14.02 -8.71 -11.01
C SER A 259 14.37 -7.57 -10.04
N THR A 260 14.73 -7.91 -8.80
CA THR A 260 15.21 -6.93 -7.80
C THR A 260 16.34 -6.07 -8.35
N ASP A 261 17.29 -6.71 -9.02
CA ASP A 261 18.52 -6.06 -9.47
C ASP A 261 18.23 -5.14 -10.67
N GLU A 262 17.37 -5.57 -11.59
CA GLU A 262 16.89 -4.74 -12.69
C GLU A 262 16.06 -3.55 -12.18
N ALA A 263 15.22 -3.75 -11.15
CA ALA A 263 14.44 -2.67 -10.54
C ALA A 263 15.35 -1.64 -9.85
N ILE A 264 16.42 -2.07 -9.17
CA ILE A 264 17.42 -1.15 -8.59
C ILE A 264 18.07 -0.32 -9.71
N GLN A 265 18.49 -0.95 -10.81
CA GLN A 265 19.06 -0.23 -11.96
C GLN A 265 18.07 0.78 -12.59
N ILE A 266 16.78 0.42 -12.66
CA ILE A 266 15.73 1.33 -13.12
C ILE A 266 15.66 2.56 -12.20
N LEU A 267 15.62 2.35 -10.88
CA LEU A 267 15.56 3.45 -9.91
C LEU A 267 16.83 4.32 -9.94
N GLU A 268 18.01 3.71 -10.08
CA GLU A 268 19.28 4.43 -10.23
C GLU A 268 19.29 5.32 -11.48
N GLY A 269 18.73 4.86 -12.60
CA GLY A 269 18.73 5.65 -13.83
C GLY A 269 17.66 6.75 -13.91
N ILE A 270 16.61 6.69 -13.08
CA ILE A 270 15.64 7.80 -12.93
C ILE A 270 16.00 8.76 -11.80
N LYS A 271 16.93 8.37 -10.91
CA LYS A 271 17.36 9.13 -9.71
C LYS A 271 17.55 10.62 -10.00
N ASP A 272 18.43 10.96 -10.95
CA ASP A 272 18.79 12.35 -11.26
C ASP A 272 17.58 13.24 -11.61
N ARG A 273 16.52 12.66 -12.19
CA ARG A 273 15.31 13.40 -12.54
C ARG A 273 14.44 13.68 -11.32
N TYR A 274 14.27 12.69 -10.46
CA TYR A 274 13.53 12.83 -9.21
C TYR A 274 14.25 13.75 -8.23
N GLU A 275 15.59 13.70 -8.18
CA GLU A 275 16.39 14.63 -7.38
C GLU A 275 16.16 16.08 -7.79
N LYS A 276 16.21 16.36 -9.10
CA LYS A 276 15.95 17.69 -9.65
C LYS A 276 14.51 18.14 -9.48
N PHE A 277 13.55 17.23 -9.64
CA PHE A 277 12.12 17.55 -9.55
C PHE A 277 11.71 17.87 -8.11
N HIS A 278 12.23 17.13 -7.13
CA HIS A 278 11.90 17.31 -5.72
C HIS A 278 12.90 18.18 -4.95
N HIS A 279 14.00 18.61 -5.58
CA HIS A 279 15.08 19.34 -4.92
C HIS A 279 15.65 18.60 -3.70
N VAL A 280 15.82 17.28 -3.81
CA VAL A 280 16.41 16.41 -2.77
C VAL A 280 17.51 15.54 -3.37
N SER A 281 18.32 14.90 -2.52
CA SER A 281 19.21 13.82 -2.94
C SER A 281 18.76 12.47 -2.39
N TYR A 282 18.95 11.38 -3.13
CA TYR A 282 18.65 10.03 -2.64
C TYR A 282 19.93 9.25 -2.34
N THR A 283 20.02 8.71 -1.13
CA THR A 283 21.09 7.75 -0.79
C THR A 283 20.94 6.44 -1.57
N ASP A 284 22.06 5.78 -1.87
CA ASP A 284 22.05 4.45 -2.53
C ASP A 284 21.31 3.41 -1.67
N GLU A 285 21.38 3.55 -0.34
CA GLU A 285 20.63 2.73 0.61
C GLU A 285 19.13 2.97 0.52
N ALA A 286 18.67 4.21 0.30
CA ALA A 286 17.26 4.51 0.10
C ALA A 286 16.72 3.91 -1.20
N ILE A 287 17.49 3.96 -2.29
CA ILE A 287 17.12 3.35 -3.59
C ILE A 287 16.98 1.83 -3.44
N LYS A 288 18.01 1.16 -2.90
CA LYS A 288 17.97 -0.29 -2.65
C LYS A 288 16.87 -0.64 -1.67
N GLY A 289 16.68 0.17 -0.63
CA GLY A 289 15.62 0.05 0.35
C GLY A 289 14.23 0.12 -0.28
N ALA A 290 13.98 1.08 -1.18
CA ALA A 290 12.69 1.24 -1.87
C ALA A 290 12.31 -0.03 -2.65
N VAL A 291 13.26 -0.67 -3.34
CA VAL A 291 13.01 -1.94 -4.05
C VAL A 291 12.80 -3.10 -3.07
N LEU A 292 13.78 -3.34 -2.18
CA LEU A 292 13.78 -4.52 -1.31
C LEU A 292 12.61 -4.50 -0.32
N LEU A 293 12.34 -3.34 0.28
CA LEU A 293 11.27 -3.18 1.24
C LEU A 293 9.91 -3.20 0.53
N SER A 294 9.72 -2.52 -0.61
CA SER A 294 8.44 -2.60 -1.34
C SER A 294 8.14 -4.03 -1.80
N GLN A 295 9.15 -4.78 -2.25
CA GLN A 295 8.95 -6.18 -2.64
C GLN A 295 8.58 -7.07 -1.45
N ARG A 296 9.02 -6.75 -0.24
CA ARG A 296 8.71 -7.52 0.96
C ARG A 296 7.38 -7.12 1.60
N TYR A 297 7.07 -5.83 1.67
CA TYR A 297 5.94 -5.30 2.43
C TYR A 297 4.73 -4.90 1.57
N ILE A 298 4.90 -4.65 0.27
CA ILE A 298 3.81 -4.25 -0.65
C ILE A 298 3.63 -5.34 -1.72
N GLN A 299 2.71 -6.28 -1.46
CA GLN A 299 2.51 -7.50 -2.27
C GLN A 299 1.44 -7.37 -3.35
N ASP A 300 0.58 -6.35 -3.27
CA ASP A 300 -0.54 -6.10 -4.20
C ASP A 300 -0.13 -5.32 -5.45
N ARG A 301 1.09 -4.77 -5.46
CA ARG A 301 1.69 -4.05 -6.59
C ARG A 301 2.98 -4.72 -7.04
N PHE A 302 3.34 -4.45 -8.28
CA PHE A 302 4.50 -5.02 -8.96
C PHE A 302 5.62 -4.00 -9.08
N LEU A 303 6.86 -4.49 -9.14
CA LEU A 303 8.01 -3.67 -9.52
C LEU A 303 7.92 -3.25 -11.01
N PRO A 304 8.51 -2.11 -11.39
CA PRO A 304 9.20 -1.14 -10.54
C PRO A 304 8.27 -0.10 -9.88
N ASP A 305 7.01 0.01 -10.33
CA ASP A 305 6.05 1.07 -9.94
C ASP A 305 5.95 1.32 -8.43
N LYS A 306 5.79 0.27 -7.61
CA LYS A 306 5.70 0.43 -6.14
C LYS A 306 6.97 1.01 -5.50
N ALA A 307 8.14 0.79 -6.09
CA ALA A 307 9.40 1.32 -5.57
C ALA A 307 9.60 2.78 -6.00
N ILE A 308 9.21 3.12 -7.23
CA ILE A 308 9.20 4.49 -7.74
C ILE A 308 8.25 5.37 -6.90
N ASP A 309 7.05 4.89 -6.62
CA ASP A 309 6.07 5.58 -5.77
C ASP A 309 6.61 5.86 -4.36
N LEU A 310 7.42 4.95 -3.77
CA LEU A 310 8.08 5.21 -2.49
C LEU A 310 9.14 6.31 -2.58
N LEU A 311 9.96 6.32 -3.63
CA LEU A 311 10.97 7.37 -3.85
C LEU A 311 10.31 8.74 -4.08
N ASP A 312 9.26 8.77 -4.89
CA ASP A 312 8.51 9.98 -5.21
C ASP A 312 7.89 10.60 -3.95
N GLN A 313 7.21 9.78 -3.15
CA GLN A 313 6.61 10.22 -1.90
C GLN A 313 7.65 10.67 -0.87
N ALA A 314 8.79 9.98 -0.78
CA ALA A 314 9.87 10.38 0.13
C ALA A 314 10.48 11.72 -0.27
N GLY A 315 10.73 11.94 -1.56
CA GLY A 315 11.23 13.22 -2.07
C GLY A 315 10.22 14.35 -1.85
N SER A 316 8.96 14.12 -2.22
CA SER A 316 7.89 15.11 -2.02
C SER A 316 7.70 15.49 -0.55
N ARG A 317 7.69 14.50 0.37
CA ARG A 317 7.52 14.73 1.81
C ARG A 317 8.67 15.55 2.40
N LEU A 318 9.91 15.22 2.04
CA LEU A 318 11.08 15.91 2.55
C LEU A 318 11.23 17.31 1.96
N ASN A 319 10.87 17.50 0.69
CA ASN A 319 10.79 18.83 0.08
C ASN A 319 9.80 19.74 0.83
N LEU A 320 8.61 19.24 1.17
CA LEU A 320 7.61 20.01 1.95
C LEU A 320 8.08 20.42 3.36
N THR A 321 9.08 19.73 3.92
CA THR A 321 9.66 20.12 5.21
C THR A 321 10.67 21.26 5.11
N GLN A 322 11.12 21.60 3.89
CA GLN A 322 11.83 22.86 3.66
C GLN A 322 10.82 23.99 3.62
N ASN A 323 10.84 24.82 4.67
CA ASN A 323 10.15 26.10 4.65
C ASN A 323 10.85 27.02 3.63
N ASN A 324 10.38 27.07 2.38
CA ASN A 324 10.82 28.00 1.32
C ASN A 324 10.44 29.48 1.57
N VAL A 325 10.14 29.84 2.83
CA VAL A 325 9.64 31.16 3.23
C VAL A 325 10.61 32.29 2.85
N ASP A 326 11.91 32.00 2.75
CA ASP A 326 12.92 32.98 2.36
C ASP A 326 13.03 33.16 0.82
N GLN A 327 12.84 32.12 0.00
CA GLN A 327 13.03 32.19 -1.46
C GLN A 327 11.94 33.02 -2.15
N ASP A 328 10.67 32.78 -1.82
CA ASP A 328 9.54 33.56 -2.34
C ASP A 328 9.69 35.06 -2.02
N SER A 329 10.23 35.36 -0.84
CA SER A 329 10.47 36.74 -0.40
C SER A 329 11.59 37.43 -1.19
N LEU A 330 12.62 36.68 -1.60
CA LEU A 330 13.75 37.16 -2.40
C LEU A 330 13.34 37.36 -3.86
N GLU A 331 12.50 36.48 -4.42
CA GLU A 331 11.92 36.63 -5.76
C GLU A 331 10.99 37.85 -5.84
N GLU A 332 10.16 38.08 -4.81
CA GLU A 332 9.30 39.26 -4.73
C GLU A 332 10.12 40.56 -4.61
N GLN A 333 11.23 40.53 -3.87
CA GLN A 333 12.19 41.64 -3.79
C GLN A 333 12.88 41.90 -5.13
N LEU A 334 13.31 40.85 -5.86
CA LEU A 334 13.88 40.98 -7.20
C LEU A 334 12.89 41.58 -8.18
N ALA A 335 11.63 41.12 -8.17
CA ALA A 335 10.57 41.68 -9.01
C ALA A 335 10.30 43.17 -8.70
N THR A 336 10.42 43.56 -7.43
CA THR A 336 10.27 44.96 -6.99
C THR A 336 11.44 45.82 -7.46
N ILE A 337 12.68 45.35 -7.29
CA ILE A 337 13.89 46.04 -7.74
C ILE A 337 13.91 46.19 -9.27
N ALA A 338 13.45 45.18 -10.02
CA ALA A 338 13.34 45.26 -11.47
C ALA A 338 12.41 46.40 -11.91
N LYS A 339 11.24 46.53 -11.27
CA LYS A 339 10.29 47.62 -11.52
C LYS A 339 10.84 48.99 -11.12
N GLU A 340 11.51 49.08 -9.96
CA GLU A 340 12.14 50.34 -9.52
C GLU A 340 13.28 50.78 -10.44
N LYS A 341 14.04 49.83 -10.98
CA LYS A 341 15.14 50.06 -11.92
C LYS A 341 14.62 50.57 -13.25
N GLU A 342 13.55 49.98 -13.80
CA GLU A 342 12.85 50.47 -14.99
C GLU A 342 12.33 51.90 -14.79
N ALA A 343 11.67 52.17 -13.65
CA ALA A 343 11.16 53.49 -13.32
C ALA A 343 12.26 54.55 -13.10
N ALA A 344 13.43 54.16 -12.59
CA ALA A 344 14.59 55.04 -12.44
C ALA A 344 15.25 55.34 -13.81
N ALA A 345 15.29 54.35 -14.71
CA ALA A 345 15.79 54.52 -16.07
C ALA A 345 14.90 55.45 -16.91
N GLU A 346 13.57 55.35 -16.78
CA GLU A 346 12.61 56.24 -17.45
C GLU A 346 12.71 57.70 -16.98
N LYS A 347 13.15 57.93 -15.74
CA LYS A 347 13.34 59.27 -15.14
C LYS A 347 14.75 59.82 -15.34
N GLU A 348 15.61 59.14 -16.10
CA GLU A 348 17.02 59.49 -16.31
C GLU A 348 17.84 59.61 -15.01
N ASP A 349 17.41 58.93 -13.93
CA ASP A 349 18.12 58.87 -12.65
C ASP A 349 19.15 57.72 -12.69
N TYR A 350 20.23 57.96 -13.43
CA TYR A 350 21.26 56.95 -13.71
C TYR A 350 22.00 56.46 -12.46
N GLU A 351 22.12 57.30 -11.43
CA GLU A 351 22.79 56.94 -10.17
C GLU A 351 21.93 55.94 -9.37
N ARG A 352 20.62 56.18 -9.28
CA ARG A 352 19.69 55.25 -8.64
C ARG A 352 19.57 53.93 -9.41
N ALA A 353 19.51 53.99 -10.75
CA ALA A 353 19.45 52.78 -11.58
C ALA A 353 20.70 51.90 -11.41
N ALA A 354 21.89 52.49 -11.30
CA ALA A 354 23.14 51.76 -11.05
C ALA A 354 23.16 51.09 -9.67
N ASN A 355 22.67 51.77 -8.63
CA ASN A 355 22.56 51.20 -7.28
C ASN A 355 21.58 50.01 -7.22
N LEU A 356 20.41 50.13 -7.87
CA LEU A 356 19.42 49.06 -7.96
C LEU A 356 19.94 47.85 -8.76
N ARG A 357 20.71 48.10 -9.85
CA ARG A 357 21.39 47.03 -10.61
C ARG A 357 22.40 46.25 -9.77
N HIS A 358 23.11 46.94 -8.88
CA HIS A 358 24.05 46.30 -7.96
C HIS A 358 23.33 45.48 -6.88
N GLN A 359 22.20 45.98 -6.36
CA GLN A 359 21.34 45.23 -5.42
C GLN A 359 20.74 43.98 -6.07
N GLU A 360 20.24 44.10 -7.31
CA GLU A 360 19.76 42.98 -8.12
C GLU A 360 20.84 41.90 -8.27
N LEU A 361 22.06 42.27 -8.66
CA LEU A 361 23.19 41.33 -8.77
C LEU A 361 23.54 40.64 -7.45
N MET A 362 23.41 41.34 -6.31
CA MET A 362 23.66 40.73 -5.00
C MET A 362 22.56 39.75 -4.60
N LEU A 363 21.30 40.08 -4.86
CA LEU A 363 20.15 39.22 -4.61
C LEU A 363 20.12 38.01 -5.54
N GLU A 364 20.42 38.18 -6.83
CA GLU A 364 20.59 37.07 -7.80
C GLU A 364 21.70 36.12 -7.34
N LYS A 365 22.79 36.64 -6.79
CA LYS A 365 23.87 35.82 -6.24
C LYS A 365 23.45 35.08 -4.97
N GLN A 366 22.69 35.73 -4.08
CA GLN A 366 22.14 35.09 -2.88
C GLN A 366 21.14 33.98 -3.22
N LEU A 367 20.30 34.20 -4.24
CA LEU A 367 19.36 33.21 -4.76
C LEU A 367 20.11 32.00 -5.33
N ALA A 368 21.13 32.24 -6.15
CA ALA A 368 21.97 31.18 -6.72
C ALA A 368 22.75 30.40 -5.65
N GLU A 369 23.23 31.07 -4.60
CA GLU A 369 23.90 30.41 -3.46
C GLU A 369 22.93 29.61 -2.57
N GLN A 370 21.63 29.94 -2.56
CA GLN A 370 20.58 29.15 -1.90
C GLN A 370 20.14 27.94 -2.74
N ASP A 371 19.99 28.10 -4.06
CA ASP A 371 19.65 27.01 -4.98
C ASP A 371 20.73 25.89 -5.02
N GLU A 372 22.00 26.22 -4.74
CA GLU A 372 23.09 25.23 -4.67
C GLU A 372 23.10 24.37 -3.40
N LYS A 373 22.33 24.72 -2.35
CA LYS A 373 22.24 23.94 -1.11
C LYS A 373 21.09 22.94 -1.14
N VAL A 374 21.28 21.83 -1.84
CA VAL A 374 20.45 20.63 -1.63
C VAL A 374 20.87 19.97 -0.30
N ASP A 375 20.43 20.55 0.82
CA ASP A 375 20.78 20.06 2.17
C ASP A 375 19.94 18.84 2.60
N VAL A 376 18.92 18.46 1.82
CA VAL A 376 17.96 17.42 2.21
C VAL A 376 18.21 16.13 1.46
N THR A 377 18.60 15.12 2.22
CA THR A 377 18.92 13.78 1.72
C THR A 377 17.86 12.78 2.20
N VAL A 378 17.24 12.08 1.24
CA VAL A 378 16.34 10.97 1.49
C VAL A 378 17.15 9.75 1.92
N THR A 379 16.86 9.27 3.12
CA THR A 379 17.50 8.12 3.75
C THR A 379 16.60 6.87 3.68
N ILE A 380 17.16 5.72 4.02
CA ILE A 380 16.37 4.48 4.15
C ILE A 380 15.27 4.59 5.23
N GLN A 381 15.48 5.41 6.27
CA GLN A 381 14.51 5.58 7.36
C GLN A 381 13.23 6.27 6.87
N ASP A 382 13.34 7.20 5.92
CA ASP A 382 12.21 7.89 5.30
C ASP A 382 11.36 6.91 4.49
N ILE A 383 12.01 6.03 3.72
CA ILE A 383 11.34 4.94 3.00
C ILE A 383 10.62 4.00 3.97
N GLN A 384 11.26 3.64 5.09
CA GLN A 384 10.66 2.79 6.11
C GLN A 384 9.43 3.43 6.76
N ALA A 385 9.48 4.73 7.05
CA ALA A 385 8.37 5.47 7.64
C ALA A 385 7.14 5.46 6.72
N ILE A 386 7.34 5.67 5.41
CA ILE A 386 6.25 5.62 4.43
C ILE A 386 5.65 4.21 4.33
N ILE A 387 6.47 3.17 4.38
CA ILE A 387 5.98 1.78 4.38
C ILE A 387 5.18 1.50 5.66
N GLU A 388 5.67 1.92 6.82
CA GLU A 388 4.96 1.76 8.10
C GLU A 388 3.60 2.46 8.08
N GLU A 389 3.53 3.66 7.52
CA GLU A 389 2.28 4.41 7.34
C GLU A 389 1.31 3.69 6.38
N LYS A 390 1.80 3.20 5.24
CA LYS A 390 0.97 2.52 4.23
C LYS A 390 0.48 1.14 4.68
N THR A 391 1.32 0.39 5.38
CA THR A 391 1.08 -1.03 5.68
C THR A 391 0.67 -1.28 7.12
N GLY A 392 0.92 -0.33 8.03
CA GLY A 392 0.80 -0.51 9.48
C GLY A 392 1.90 -1.39 10.09
N ILE A 393 2.90 -1.80 9.30
CA ILE A 393 3.97 -2.71 9.74
C ILE A 393 5.14 -1.88 10.27
N PRO A 394 5.59 -2.08 11.52
CA PRO A 394 6.65 -1.27 12.12
C PRO A 394 8.05 -1.67 11.64
N VAL A 395 8.38 -1.37 10.38
CA VAL A 395 9.62 -1.79 9.70
C VAL A 395 10.86 -1.30 10.45
N GLN A 396 10.85 -0.08 10.96
CA GLN A 396 11.98 0.50 11.71
C GLN A 396 12.30 -0.30 12.98
N LYS A 397 11.26 -0.71 13.73
CA LYS A 397 11.40 -1.52 14.95
C LYS A 397 11.87 -2.94 14.64
N LEU A 398 11.52 -3.47 13.47
CA LEU A 398 11.93 -4.82 13.07
C LEU A 398 13.41 -4.87 12.68
N GLN A 399 13.96 -3.82 12.10
CA GLN A 399 15.37 -3.80 11.65
C GLN A 399 16.38 -3.44 12.75
N THR A 400 15.98 -2.68 13.79
CA THR A 400 16.89 -2.29 14.88
C THR A 400 17.33 -3.50 15.72
N ASP A 401 18.63 -3.83 15.62
CA ASP A 401 19.36 -4.94 16.26
C ASP A 401 18.50 -6.17 16.59
N GLU A 402 18.05 -6.89 15.55
CA GLU A 402 17.40 -8.20 15.73
C GLU A 402 18.24 -9.13 16.62
N GLN A 403 19.57 -9.07 16.52
CA GLN A 403 20.46 -9.90 17.34
C GLN A 403 20.35 -9.60 18.84
N SER A 404 20.33 -8.32 19.25
CA SER A 404 20.22 -7.96 20.67
C SER A 404 18.84 -8.33 21.23
N LYS A 405 17.78 -8.11 20.45
CA LYS A 405 16.43 -8.58 20.79
C LYS A 405 16.38 -10.09 20.95
N MET A 406 17.08 -10.84 20.10
CA MET A 406 17.09 -12.29 20.15
C MET A 406 17.86 -12.86 21.35
N GLN A 407 18.92 -12.21 21.83
CA GLN A 407 19.74 -12.70 22.95
C GLN A 407 18.93 -12.87 24.26
N GLY A 408 18.00 -11.95 24.55
CA GLY A 408 17.16 -11.98 25.77
C GLY A 408 15.72 -12.48 25.58
N LEU A 409 15.37 -13.08 24.44
CA LEU A 409 13.97 -13.42 24.13
C LEU A 409 13.37 -14.40 25.15
N ALA A 410 14.10 -15.44 25.55
CA ALA A 410 13.60 -16.44 26.50
C ALA A 410 13.30 -15.81 27.88
N GLU A 411 14.19 -14.95 28.38
CA GLU A 411 14.01 -14.29 29.68
C GLU A 411 12.81 -13.36 29.68
N ARG A 412 12.61 -12.59 28.61
CA ARG A 412 11.46 -11.67 28.51
C ARG A 412 10.13 -12.42 28.39
N LEU A 413 10.10 -13.54 27.66
CA LEU A 413 8.94 -14.42 27.61
C LEU A 413 8.66 -15.08 28.97
N ALA A 414 9.69 -15.53 29.69
CA ALA A 414 9.55 -16.19 31.00
C ALA A 414 9.01 -15.24 32.09
N LYS A 415 9.25 -13.93 31.97
CA LYS A 415 8.63 -12.92 32.87
C LYS A 415 7.11 -12.85 32.72
N LYS A 416 6.57 -13.15 31.53
CA LYS A 416 5.14 -13.07 31.22
C LYS A 416 4.44 -14.44 31.30
N VAL A 417 5.15 -15.52 30.98
CA VAL A 417 4.62 -16.89 30.91
C VAL A 417 5.17 -17.71 32.07
N ILE A 418 4.34 -17.91 33.09
CA ILE A 418 4.73 -18.57 34.33
C ILE A 418 4.51 -20.09 34.26
N GLY A 419 5.42 -20.86 34.86
CA GLY A 419 5.32 -22.32 35.00
C GLY A 419 5.64 -23.10 33.72
N GLN A 420 6.16 -22.45 32.67
CA GLN A 420 6.38 -23.05 31.35
C GLN A 420 7.78 -22.75 30.78
N GLU A 421 8.82 -22.76 31.63
CA GLU A 421 10.21 -22.40 31.25
C GLU A 421 10.72 -23.22 30.04
N HIS A 422 10.52 -24.54 30.06
CA HIS A 422 10.92 -25.42 28.96
C HIS A 422 10.21 -25.10 27.63
N ALA A 423 8.92 -24.71 27.68
CA ALA A 423 8.18 -24.30 26.48
C ALA A 423 8.73 -22.98 25.91
N VAL A 424 8.97 -22.02 26.79
CA VAL A 424 9.58 -20.72 26.45
C VAL A 424 10.95 -20.90 25.80
N GLU A 425 11.82 -21.73 26.37
CA GLU A 425 13.16 -21.99 25.85
C GLU A 425 13.13 -22.62 24.44
N LYS A 426 12.27 -23.62 24.23
CA LYS A 426 12.14 -24.29 22.93
C LYS A 426 11.65 -23.33 21.85
N VAL A 427 10.62 -22.53 22.14
CA VAL A 427 10.11 -21.51 21.22
C VAL A 427 11.19 -20.47 20.93
N ALA A 428 11.82 -19.90 21.96
CA ALA A 428 12.88 -18.91 21.80
C ALA A 428 14.07 -19.45 20.99
N LYS A 429 14.47 -20.72 21.19
CA LYS A 429 15.54 -21.37 20.41
C LYS A 429 15.17 -21.53 18.95
N ALA A 430 13.94 -21.94 18.64
CA ALA A 430 13.47 -22.09 17.27
C ALA A 430 13.41 -20.75 16.51
N ILE A 431 12.86 -19.71 17.14
CA ILE A 431 12.81 -18.37 16.55
C ILE A 431 14.21 -17.81 16.32
N ARG A 432 15.13 -17.97 17.29
CA ARG A 432 16.54 -17.55 17.14
C ARG A 432 17.22 -18.20 15.93
N ARG A 433 16.98 -19.49 15.68
CA ARG A 433 17.54 -20.17 14.49
C ARG A 433 17.03 -19.56 13.19
N SER A 434 15.74 -19.22 13.12
CA SER A 434 15.17 -18.57 11.94
C SER A 434 15.77 -17.18 11.71
N ARG A 435 15.87 -16.35 12.75
CA ARG A 435 16.46 -14.99 12.66
C ARG A 435 17.97 -15.01 12.39
N ALA A 436 18.69 -16.05 12.81
CA ALA A 436 20.10 -16.24 12.47
C ALA A 436 20.34 -16.71 11.02
N GLY A 437 19.28 -16.84 10.19
CA GLY A 437 19.41 -17.30 8.80
C GLY A 437 19.73 -18.79 8.66
N LEU A 438 19.63 -19.57 9.74
CA LEU A 438 19.91 -21.02 9.74
C LEU A 438 18.70 -21.85 9.27
N LYS A 439 17.59 -21.18 8.93
CA LYS A 439 16.37 -21.79 8.39
C LYS A 439 16.22 -21.40 6.93
N SER A 440 15.60 -22.28 6.14
CA SER A 440 15.26 -21.97 4.76
C SER A 440 14.39 -20.71 4.64
N ALA A 441 14.76 -19.81 3.73
CA ALA A 441 14.06 -18.56 3.45
C ALA A 441 12.65 -18.74 2.83
N HIS A 442 12.27 -19.97 2.43
CA HIS A 442 10.93 -20.24 1.93
C HIS A 442 9.95 -20.72 3.01
N ARG A 443 10.38 -21.00 4.23
CA ARG A 443 9.47 -21.47 5.31
C ARG A 443 9.03 -20.30 6.19
N PRO A 444 7.89 -20.41 6.91
CA PRO A 444 7.52 -19.45 7.95
C PRO A 444 8.63 -19.27 9.00
N ILE A 445 8.62 -18.20 9.78
CA ILE A 445 9.62 -17.94 10.84
C ILE A 445 9.68 -19.13 11.82
N GLY A 446 8.51 -19.59 12.26
CA GLY A 446 8.37 -20.74 13.15
C GLY A 446 7.06 -21.46 12.92
N SER A 447 7.05 -22.79 13.02
CA SER A 447 5.85 -23.61 13.10
C SER A 447 5.86 -24.44 14.38
N PHE A 448 4.85 -24.26 15.23
CA PHE A 448 4.77 -24.88 16.54
C PHE A 448 3.43 -25.59 16.77
N LEU A 449 3.49 -26.74 17.45
CA LEU A 449 2.32 -27.41 18.01
C LEU A 449 2.39 -27.36 19.53
N PHE A 450 1.46 -26.62 20.15
CA PHE A 450 1.35 -26.44 21.60
C PHE A 450 0.36 -27.46 22.17
N VAL A 451 0.87 -28.41 22.94
CA VAL A 451 0.13 -29.56 23.47
C VAL A 451 0.03 -29.44 24.98
N GLY A 452 -1.16 -29.71 25.56
CA GLY A 452 -1.36 -29.68 27.01
C GLY A 452 -2.81 -29.43 27.43
N PRO A 453 -3.11 -29.28 28.73
CA PRO A 453 -4.46 -28.97 29.21
C PRO A 453 -4.92 -27.56 28.80
N THR A 454 -6.21 -27.27 29.02
CA THR A 454 -6.71 -25.89 28.90
C THR A 454 -6.24 -25.04 30.09
N GLY A 455 -6.00 -23.74 29.88
CA GLY A 455 -5.71 -22.81 30.97
C GLY A 455 -4.29 -22.83 31.53
N VAL A 456 -3.33 -23.50 30.88
CA VAL A 456 -1.92 -23.59 31.32
C VAL A 456 -0.96 -22.59 30.68
N GLY A 457 -1.43 -21.73 29.77
CA GLY A 457 -0.64 -20.63 29.19
C GLY A 457 -0.31 -20.70 27.69
N LYS A 458 -0.88 -21.63 26.92
CA LYS A 458 -0.65 -21.74 25.45
C LYS A 458 -0.93 -20.42 24.69
N THR A 459 -2.09 -19.83 24.96
CA THR A 459 -2.49 -18.54 24.35
C THR A 459 -1.69 -17.38 24.91
N GLU A 460 -1.25 -17.45 26.17
CA GLU A 460 -0.44 -16.39 26.78
C GLU A 460 0.97 -16.35 26.19
N LEU A 461 1.60 -17.51 25.97
CA LEU A 461 2.87 -17.58 25.24
C LEU A 461 2.74 -17.05 23.82
N THR A 462 1.60 -17.28 23.16
CA THR A 462 1.32 -16.71 21.84
C THR A 462 1.28 -15.18 21.88
N LYS A 463 0.53 -14.59 22.82
CA LYS A 463 0.43 -13.13 22.98
C LYS A 463 1.76 -12.49 23.35
N ALA A 464 2.49 -13.10 24.30
CA ALA A 464 3.81 -12.64 24.70
C ALA A 464 4.79 -12.69 23.51
N LEU A 465 4.74 -13.75 22.70
CA LEU A 465 5.57 -13.86 21.51
C LEU A 465 5.19 -12.81 20.44
N ALA A 466 3.90 -12.53 20.25
CA ALA A 466 3.45 -11.49 19.30
C ALA A 466 3.99 -10.11 19.71
N GLU A 467 3.93 -9.78 21.00
CA GLU A 467 4.46 -8.53 21.53
C GLU A 467 5.99 -8.43 21.38
N GLU A 468 6.72 -9.50 21.69
CA GLU A 468 8.19 -9.52 21.60
C GLU A 468 8.71 -9.49 20.16
N LEU A 469 7.99 -10.09 19.21
CA LEU A 469 8.41 -10.15 17.81
C LEU A 469 7.87 -8.99 16.96
N PHE A 470 6.65 -8.53 17.23
CA PHE A 470 5.94 -7.58 16.37
C PHE A 470 5.53 -6.30 17.11
N GLY A 471 5.87 -6.17 18.40
CA GLY A 471 5.67 -4.95 19.19
C GLY A 471 4.26 -4.77 19.76
N THR A 472 3.30 -5.62 19.42
CA THR A 472 1.94 -5.59 19.96
C THR A 472 1.38 -6.98 20.20
N LYS A 473 0.59 -7.13 21.27
CA LYS A 473 -0.13 -8.37 21.61
C LYS A 473 -1.24 -8.71 20.61
N GLU A 474 -1.64 -7.76 19.76
CA GLU A 474 -2.73 -7.91 18.79
C GLU A 474 -2.27 -8.40 17.42
N SER A 475 -0.95 -8.52 17.20
CA SER A 475 -0.36 -9.03 15.94
C SER A 475 -0.49 -10.56 15.81
N PHE A 476 -1.69 -11.09 16.00
CA PHE A 476 -2.02 -12.47 15.72
C PHE A 476 -3.42 -12.64 15.13
N ILE A 477 -3.54 -13.59 14.21
CA ILE A 477 -4.78 -14.02 13.59
C ILE A 477 -5.20 -15.31 14.28
N ARG A 478 -6.30 -15.27 15.03
CA ARG A 478 -6.87 -16.45 15.68
C ARG A 478 -7.93 -17.10 14.80
N LEU A 479 -7.83 -18.41 14.62
CA LEU A 479 -8.82 -19.26 13.97
C LEU A 479 -9.23 -20.37 14.96
N ASP A 480 -10.51 -20.41 15.34
CA ASP A 480 -11.06 -21.50 16.16
C ASP A 480 -11.41 -22.67 15.25
N MET A 481 -10.71 -23.80 15.40
CA MET A 481 -10.88 -24.96 14.52
C MET A 481 -12.24 -25.66 14.70
N SER A 482 -13.00 -25.34 15.76
CA SER A 482 -14.39 -25.74 15.90
C SER A 482 -15.30 -25.13 14.82
N GLU A 483 -14.94 -23.96 14.27
CA GLU A 483 -15.66 -23.36 13.12
C GLU A 483 -15.30 -24.03 11.79
N TYR A 484 -14.23 -24.84 11.78
CA TYR A 484 -13.65 -25.46 10.57
C TYR A 484 -13.79 -26.98 10.54
N MET A 485 -14.79 -27.53 11.25
CA MET A 485 -15.04 -28.98 11.33
C MET A 485 -15.57 -29.57 10.01
N GLU A 486 -16.28 -28.77 9.22
CA GLU A 486 -16.98 -29.23 8.02
C GLU A 486 -16.18 -28.92 6.75
N LYS A 487 -16.24 -29.79 5.73
CA LYS A 487 -15.46 -29.62 4.50
C LYS A 487 -15.65 -28.26 3.80
N HIS A 488 -16.86 -27.72 3.80
CA HIS A 488 -17.15 -26.45 3.11
C HIS A 488 -16.66 -25.22 3.88
N SER A 489 -16.38 -25.33 5.19
CA SER A 489 -15.81 -24.24 5.99
C SER A 489 -14.38 -23.86 5.55
N VAL A 490 -13.68 -24.78 4.88
CA VAL A 490 -12.32 -24.58 4.35
C VAL A 490 -12.28 -23.40 3.37
N SER A 491 -13.35 -23.16 2.62
CA SER A 491 -13.43 -22.01 1.70
C SER A 491 -13.43 -20.68 2.45
N LYS A 492 -13.80 -20.61 3.73
CA LYS A 492 -13.68 -19.37 4.52
C LYS A 492 -12.22 -18.95 4.70
N ILE A 493 -11.28 -19.90 4.71
CA ILE A 493 -9.84 -19.62 4.87
C ILE A 493 -9.25 -18.99 3.61
N ILE A 494 -9.56 -19.58 2.44
CA ILE A 494 -8.94 -19.25 1.14
C ILE A 494 -9.83 -18.44 0.18
N GLY A 495 -11.11 -18.29 0.49
CA GLY A 495 -12.14 -17.76 -0.40
C GLY A 495 -12.94 -18.86 -1.10
N SER A 496 -14.17 -18.54 -1.52
CA SER A 496 -14.97 -19.45 -2.34
C SER A 496 -14.43 -19.51 -3.78
N PRO A 497 -14.46 -20.68 -4.46
CA PRO A 497 -14.08 -20.79 -5.86
C PRO A 497 -15.00 -19.97 -6.80
N PRO A 498 -14.52 -19.62 -8.01
CA PRO A 498 -15.34 -18.99 -9.04
C PRO A 498 -16.64 -19.78 -9.33
N GLY A 499 -17.77 -19.09 -9.29
CA GLY A 499 -19.10 -19.67 -9.55
C GLY A 499 -19.85 -20.15 -8.30
N TYR A 500 -19.28 -20.00 -7.10
CA TYR A 500 -19.95 -20.30 -5.82
C TYR A 500 -20.39 -19.02 -5.10
N VAL A 501 -21.40 -19.13 -4.23
CA VAL A 501 -21.82 -18.02 -3.36
C VAL A 501 -20.66 -17.61 -2.45
N GLY A 502 -20.42 -16.30 -2.33
CA GLY A 502 -19.26 -15.76 -1.62
C GLY A 502 -17.96 -15.77 -2.42
N HIS A 503 -17.98 -15.97 -3.74
CA HIS A 503 -16.78 -15.83 -4.58
C HIS A 503 -16.18 -14.42 -4.54
N GLU A 504 -16.97 -13.39 -4.28
CA GLU A 504 -16.47 -12.03 -4.08
C GLU A 504 -15.94 -11.80 -2.65
N GLU A 505 -16.24 -12.69 -1.71
CA GLU A 505 -15.72 -12.64 -0.36
C GLU A 505 -14.30 -13.19 -0.33
N ALA A 506 -13.36 -12.32 -0.01
CA ALA A 506 -11.97 -12.69 0.05
C ALA A 506 -11.66 -13.53 1.30
N GLY A 507 -10.74 -14.50 1.16
CA GLY A 507 -10.46 -15.48 2.21
C GLY A 507 -10.02 -14.83 3.53
N GLN A 508 -10.60 -15.28 4.64
CA GLN A 508 -10.39 -14.66 5.96
C GLN A 508 -8.92 -14.70 6.40
N LEU A 509 -8.19 -15.77 6.07
CA LEU A 509 -6.77 -15.90 6.41
C LEU A 509 -5.90 -15.26 5.32
N THR A 510 -6.16 -15.59 4.06
CA THR A 510 -5.33 -15.14 2.93
C THR A 510 -5.29 -13.62 2.82
N GLU A 511 -6.41 -12.93 3.03
CA GLU A 511 -6.44 -11.46 3.04
C GLU A 511 -5.71 -10.85 4.22
N ARG A 512 -5.95 -11.37 5.43
CA ARG A 512 -5.32 -10.84 6.64
C ARG A 512 -3.81 -10.99 6.59
N ILE A 513 -3.31 -12.12 6.09
CA ILE A 513 -1.87 -12.34 5.89
C ILE A 513 -1.32 -11.49 4.76
N ARG A 514 -2.07 -11.27 3.67
CA ARG A 514 -1.61 -10.38 2.60
C ARG A 514 -1.46 -8.94 3.10
N ARG A 515 -2.37 -8.46 3.95
CA ARG A 515 -2.31 -7.11 4.55
C ARG A 515 -1.28 -7.00 5.67
N ASN A 516 -1.16 -8.04 6.50
CA ASN A 516 -0.21 -8.09 7.59
C ASN A 516 0.54 -9.46 7.63
N PRO A 517 1.61 -9.60 6.84
CA PRO A 517 2.39 -10.83 6.78
C PRO A 517 3.19 -11.11 8.07
N TYR A 518 3.42 -10.09 8.90
CA TYR A 518 4.13 -10.17 10.18
C TYR A 518 3.14 -10.40 11.31
N SER A 519 2.58 -11.60 11.34
CA SER A 519 1.62 -11.99 12.36
C SER A 519 1.85 -13.42 12.82
N ILE A 520 1.33 -13.72 14.01
CA ILE A 520 1.17 -15.11 14.44
C ILE A 520 -0.16 -15.62 13.89
N VAL A 521 -0.17 -16.75 13.18
CA VAL A 521 -1.39 -17.48 12.86
C VAL A 521 -1.62 -18.53 13.95
N LEU A 522 -2.64 -18.31 14.78
CA LEU A 522 -3.02 -19.20 15.86
C LEU A 522 -4.22 -20.06 15.44
N LEU A 523 -4.01 -21.37 15.29
CA LEU A 523 -5.06 -22.36 15.09
C LEU A 523 -5.37 -23.01 16.43
N ASP A 524 -6.53 -22.72 17.00
CA ASP A 524 -6.92 -23.23 18.31
C ASP A 524 -7.65 -24.57 18.16
N GLU A 525 -7.25 -25.60 18.90
CA GLU A 525 -7.86 -26.94 18.93
C GLU A 525 -7.85 -27.68 17.58
N ILE A 526 -6.67 -27.78 16.96
CA ILE A 526 -6.46 -28.34 15.61
C ILE A 526 -6.95 -29.79 15.41
N GLU A 527 -7.12 -30.56 16.48
CA GLU A 527 -7.73 -31.89 16.45
C GLU A 527 -9.21 -31.87 15.99
N LYS A 528 -9.90 -30.73 16.11
CA LYS A 528 -11.31 -30.59 15.68
C LYS A 528 -11.45 -30.24 14.20
N ALA A 529 -10.40 -29.73 13.57
CA ALA A 529 -10.47 -29.25 12.19
C ALA A 529 -10.73 -30.40 11.19
N HIS A 530 -11.37 -30.06 10.07
CA HIS A 530 -11.45 -30.97 8.94
C HIS A 530 -10.03 -31.29 8.39
N PRO A 531 -9.75 -32.53 7.94
CA PRO A 531 -8.43 -32.91 7.41
C PRO A 531 -7.90 -32.03 6.27
N ASP A 532 -8.78 -31.48 5.43
CA ASP A 532 -8.38 -30.55 4.35
C ASP A 532 -7.72 -29.26 4.88
N VAL A 533 -8.09 -28.80 6.09
CA VAL A 533 -7.39 -27.69 6.76
C VAL A 533 -5.97 -28.09 7.11
N GLN A 534 -5.78 -29.29 7.67
CA GLN A 534 -4.43 -29.80 8.00
C GLN A 534 -3.56 -29.91 6.74
N HIS A 535 -4.11 -30.41 5.63
CA HIS A 535 -3.42 -30.48 4.34
C HIS A 535 -3.01 -29.11 3.80
N MET A 536 -3.87 -28.10 3.94
CA MET A 536 -3.54 -26.73 3.57
C MET A 536 -2.38 -26.18 4.38
N PHE A 537 -2.38 -26.38 5.70
CA PHE A 537 -1.31 -25.89 6.56
C PHE A 537 0.01 -26.68 6.42
N LEU A 538 -0.02 -27.92 5.94
CA LEU A 538 1.20 -28.62 5.51
C LEU A 538 1.93 -27.82 4.42
N GLN A 539 1.20 -27.41 3.37
CA GLN A 539 1.76 -26.60 2.29
C GLN A 539 2.36 -25.28 2.83
N ILE A 540 1.64 -24.60 3.74
CA ILE A 540 2.11 -23.36 4.36
C ILE A 540 3.41 -23.59 5.15
N MET A 541 3.50 -24.68 5.92
CA MET A 541 4.69 -24.99 6.72
C MET A 541 5.89 -25.44 5.86
N GLU A 542 5.67 -25.96 4.66
CA GLU A 542 6.72 -26.40 3.73
C GLU A 542 7.21 -25.28 2.82
N ASP A 543 6.29 -24.60 2.14
CA ASP A 543 6.59 -23.65 1.07
C ASP A 543 6.42 -22.18 1.49
N GLY A 544 5.87 -21.93 2.68
CA GLY A 544 5.60 -20.58 3.18
C GLY A 544 4.67 -19.78 2.25
N GLN A 545 3.85 -20.47 1.47
CA GLN A 545 2.93 -19.88 0.52
C GLN A 545 1.62 -20.65 0.46
N LEU A 546 0.54 -19.93 0.20
CA LEU A 546 -0.77 -20.48 -0.10
C LEU A 546 -1.35 -19.79 -1.32
N THR A 547 -2.08 -20.52 -2.16
CA THR A 547 -2.80 -19.92 -3.29
C THR A 547 -4.27 -19.77 -2.90
N ASP A 548 -4.82 -18.56 -3.01
CA ASP A 548 -6.23 -18.29 -2.74
C ASP A 548 -7.14 -18.80 -3.86
N SER A 549 -8.46 -18.71 -3.68
CA SER A 549 -9.44 -19.16 -4.69
C SER A 549 -9.40 -18.38 -6.00
N HIS A 550 -8.79 -17.19 -6.03
CA HIS A 550 -8.60 -16.35 -7.21
C HIS A 550 -7.25 -16.60 -7.91
N GLY A 551 -6.43 -17.53 -7.40
CA GLY A 551 -5.11 -17.85 -7.94
C GLY A 551 -4.00 -16.91 -7.49
N ARG A 552 -4.23 -16.05 -6.49
CA ARG A 552 -3.20 -15.15 -5.93
C ARG A 552 -2.35 -15.93 -4.93
N LYS A 553 -1.03 -15.75 -5.00
CA LYS A 553 -0.09 -16.36 -4.06
C LYS A 553 0.08 -15.44 -2.84
N VAL A 554 -0.21 -15.97 -1.66
CA VAL A 554 -0.04 -15.29 -0.37
C VAL A 554 1.15 -15.90 0.35
N SER A 555 2.08 -15.05 0.83
CA SER A 555 3.27 -15.51 1.54
C SER A 555 3.08 -15.50 3.06
N PHE A 556 3.51 -16.59 3.70
CA PHE A 556 3.55 -16.82 5.14
C PHE A 556 4.98 -16.87 5.67
N LYS A 557 5.99 -16.49 4.86
CA LYS A 557 7.41 -16.57 5.22
C LYS A 557 7.76 -15.72 6.45
N ASP A 558 7.09 -14.58 6.60
CA ASP A 558 7.25 -13.66 7.73
C ASP A 558 6.28 -13.94 8.89
N ALA A 559 5.48 -15.01 8.80
CA ALA A 559 4.51 -15.39 9.83
C ALA A 559 5.09 -16.43 10.79
N VAL A 560 4.53 -16.49 12.00
CA VAL A 560 4.73 -17.62 12.94
C VAL A 560 3.43 -18.42 12.98
N ILE A 561 3.49 -19.72 12.71
CA ILE A 561 2.34 -20.61 12.77
C ILE A 561 2.34 -21.32 14.13
N ILE A 562 1.29 -21.11 14.92
CA ILE A 562 1.08 -21.79 16.20
C ILE A 562 -0.23 -22.56 16.10
N MET A 563 -0.19 -23.85 16.39
CA MET A 563 -1.37 -24.68 16.55
C MET A 563 -1.47 -25.12 17.99
N THR A 564 -2.65 -25.08 18.59
CA THR A 564 -2.88 -25.64 19.92
C THR A 564 -3.64 -26.96 19.79
N SER A 565 -3.35 -27.90 20.67
CA SER A 565 -4.12 -29.12 20.80
C SER A 565 -4.27 -29.52 22.25
N ASN A 566 -5.47 -29.96 22.63
CA ASN A 566 -5.71 -30.54 23.95
C ASN A 566 -5.49 -32.07 23.96
N ALA A 567 -5.17 -32.65 22.79
CA ALA A 567 -4.79 -34.05 22.65
C ALA A 567 -3.61 -34.40 23.59
N GLY A 568 -3.64 -35.60 24.18
CA GLY A 568 -2.62 -36.07 25.13
C GLY A 568 -2.78 -35.58 26.58
N SER A 569 -3.77 -34.73 26.90
CA SER A 569 -4.00 -34.26 28.29
C SER A 569 -4.72 -35.27 29.21
N GLN A 570 -5.36 -36.30 28.65
CA GLN A 570 -6.22 -37.25 29.40
C GLN A 570 -5.58 -38.61 29.70
N ILE A 571 -4.39 -38.91 29.16
CA ILE A 571 -3.74 -40.19 29.43
C ILE A 571 -3.01 -40.06 30.77
N LYS A 572 -3.65 -40.51 31.85
CA LYS A 572 -2.95 -40.81 33.10
C LYS A 572 -1.78 -41.73 32.73
N THR A 573 -0.56 -41.27 32.96
CA THR A 573 0.62 -42.12 32.97
C THR A 573 0.47 -43.13 34.11
N THR A 574 -0.23 -44.23 33.85
CA THR A 574 -0.07 -45.46 34.64
C THR A 574 1.35 -45.95 34.40
N HIS A 575 2.31 -45.41 35.16
CA HIS A 575 3.65 -45.95 35.25
C HIS A 575 3.57 -47.31 35.96
N VAL A 576 3.43 -48.37 35.17
CA VAL A 576 3.74 -49.74 35.58
C VAL A 576 4.86 -50.23 34.67
N GLY A 577 6.12 -50.01 35.06
CA GLY A 577 7.27 -50.56 34.33
C GLY A 577 8.57 -49.78 34.47
N PHE A 578 9.63 -50.48 34.85
CA PHE A 578 11.01 -50.00 35.00
C PHE A 578 11.66 -49.69 33.64
N THR A 579 11.50 -48.48 33.11
CA THR A 579 12.39 -47.92 32.07
C THR A 579 12.26 -46.40 32.05
N LYS A 580 13.23 -45.71 32.65
CA LYS A 580 13.25 -44.23 32.79
C LYS A 580 13.92 -43.49 31.62
N ASP A 581 14.38 -44.21 30.58
CA ASP A 581 15.12 -43.66 29.43
C ASP A 581 14.38 -43.81 28.10
N GLN A 582 13.08 -43.47 28.05
CA GLN A 582 12.44 -43.20 26.76
C GLN A 582 12.50 -41.71 26.48
N ASN A 583 13.06 -41.33 25.32
CA ASN A 583 13.08 -39.95 24.84
C ASN A 583 11.67 -39.35 24.92
N GLU A 584 11.48 -38.27 25.69
CA GLU A 584 10.19 -37.57 25.82
C GLU A 584 9.59 -37.16 24.46
N ALA A 585 10.43 -36.94 23.45
CA ALA A 585 10.00 -36.65 22.09
C ALA A 585 9.28 -37.84 21.41
N ILE A 586 9.68 -39.07 21.72
CA ILE A 586 9.07 -40.28 21.17
C ILE A 586 7.72 -40.54 21.84
N SER A 587 7.66 -40.43 23.17
CA SER A 587 6.40 -40.62 23.91
C SER A 587 5.36 -39.56 23.55
N THR A 588 5.77 -38.31 23.30
CA THR A 588 4.85 -37.26 22.84
C THR A 588 4.32 -37.49 21.43
N LEU A 589 5.14 -38.01 20.51
CA LEU A 589 4.67 -38.38 19.17
C LEU A 589 3.70 -39.55 19.21
N GLU A 590 3.95 -40.57 20.04
CA GLU A 590 3.05 -41.70 20.22
C GLU A 590 1.69 -41.25 20.76
N MET A 591 1.66 -40.35 21.75
CA MET A 591 0.41 -39.78 22.29
C MET A 591 -0.40 -38.97 21.28
N LEU A 592 0.26 -38.40 20.26
CA LEU A 592 -0.38 -37.57 19.24
C LEU A 592 -0.76 -38.34 17.98
N ALA A 593 -0.24 -39.57 17.81
CA ALA A 593 -0.43 -40.39 16.61
C ALA A 593 -1.91 -40.77 16.38
N ASP A 594 -2.71 -40.85 17.45
CA ASP A 594 -4.15 -41.15 17.36
C ASP A 594 -4.96 -39.98 16.77
N TYR A 595 -4.42 -38.75 16.83
CA TYR A 595 -5.11 -37.53 16.41
C TYR A 595 -4.55 -36.95 15.12
N PHE A 596 -3.25 -37.15 14.86
CA PHE A 596 -2.54 -36.53 13.74
C PHE A 596 -1.71 -37.55 12.98
N LYS A 597 -1.70 -37.41 11.65
CA LYS A 597 -0.83 -38.21 10.78
C LYS A 597 0.64 -37.85 11.04
N PRO A 598 1.58 -38.81 10.98
CA PRO A 598 3.01 -38.54 11.16
C PRO A 598 3.57 -37.47 10.21
N GLU A 599 3.06 -37.44 8.97
CA GLU A 599 3.41 -36.41 7.98
C GLU A 599 3.15 -34.99 8.48
N PHE A 600 2.05 -34.80 9.22
CA PHE A 600 1.68 -33.51 9.81
C PHE A 600 2.62 -33.11 10.95
N LEU A 601 2.87 -34.03 11.87
CA LEU A 601 3.74 -33.81 13.04
C LEU A 601 5.18 -33.49 12.63
N ASN A 602 5.69 -34.13 11.59
CA ASN A 602 7.06 -33.96 11.11
C ASN A 602 7.33 -32.62 10.40
N ARG A 603 6.30 -31.80 10.13
CA ARG A 603 6.48 -30.47 9.49
C ARG A 603 6.65 -29.32 10.49
N PHE A 604 6.31 -29.52 11.75
CA PHE A 604 6.55 -28.53 12.80
C PHE A 604 8.05 -28.40 13.08
N ASP A 605 8.51 -27.17 13.35
CA ASP A 605 9.88 -26.96 13.82
C ASP A 605 10.08 -27.50 15.24
N SER A 606 9.01 -27.46 16.05
CA SER A 606 9.01 -28.04 17.39
C SER A 606 7.58 -28.31 17.88
N ILE A 607 7.40 -29.49 18.49
CA ILE A 607 6.24 -29.78 19.34
C ILE A 607 6.59 -29.34 20.76
N ILE A 608 5.70 -28.56 21.38
CA ILE A 608 5.90 -27.89 22.66
C ILE A 608 4.87 -28.42 23.65
N THR A 609 5.33 -29.14 24.66
CA THR A 609 4.49 -29.65 25.76
C THR A 609 4.37 -28.61 26.88
N PHE A 610 3.14 -28.37 27.29
CA PHE A 610 2.77 -27.53 28.44
C PHE A 610 2.34 -28.42 29.60
N HIS A 611 2.88 -28.13 30.78
CA HIS A 611 2.61 -28.89 32.00
C HIS A 611 1.49 -28.25 32.83
N GLN A 612 0.91 -29.00 33.76
CA GLN A 612 -0.03 -28.44 34.74
C GLN A 612 0.69 -27.46 35.67
N LEU A 613 0.02 -26.35 35.98
CA LEU A 613 0.53 -25.31 36.86
C LEU A 613 0.60 -25.82 38.31
N GLN A 614 1.72 -25.55 38.98
CA GLN A 614 1.87 -25.83 40.41
C GLN A 614 1.31 -24.67 41.24
N LYS A 615 1.13 -24.89 42.55
CA LYS A 615 0.61 -23.87 43.46
C LYS A 615 1.47 -22.61 43.46
N GLU A 616 2.79 -22.78 43.38
CA GLU A 616 3.77 -21.68 43.33
C GLU A 616 3.63 -20.86 42.04
N ASP A 617 3.28 -21.50 40.92
CA ASP A 617 3.03 -20.83 39.65
C ASP A 617 1.77 -19.98 39.72
N LEU A 618 0.70 -20.52 40.31
CA LEU A 618 -0.57 -19.80 40.48
C LEU A 618 -0.40 -18.54 41.32
N ILE A 619 0.38 -18.59 42.40
CA ILE A 619 0.67 -17.41 43.23
C ILE A 619 1.38 -16.31 42.43
N LYS A 620 2.36 -16.70 41.58
CA LYS A 620 3.04 -15.75 40.69
C LYS A 620 2.09 -15.17 39.63
N ILE A 621 1.18 -15.97 39.09
CA ILE A 621 0.14 -15.50 38.15
C ILE A 621 -0.78 -14.49 38.84
N VAL A 622 -1.22 -14.76 40.07
CA VAL A 622 -2.00 -13.82 40.88
C VAL A 622 -1.24 -12.50 41.06
N GLU A 623 0.06 -12.55 41.36
CA GLU A 623 0.86 -11.33 41.49
C GLU A 623 0.89 -10.49 40.21
N LEU A 624 1.10 -11.13 39.05
CA LEU A 624 1.07 -10.43 37.76
C LEU A 624 -0.27 -9.74 37.48
N MET A 625 -1.38 -10.39 37.83
CA MET A 625 -2.72 -9.80 37.66
C MET A 625 -2.98 -8.66 38.64
N LEU A 626 -2.47 -8.77 39.87
CA LEU A 626 -2.54 -7.70 40.86
C LEU A 626 -1.64 -6.52 40.51
N GLU A 627 -0.52 -6.72 39.81
CA GLU A 627 0.30 -5.63 39.27
C GLU A 627 -0.45 -4.83 38.19
N GLU A 628 -1.20 -5.50 37.30
CA GLU A 628 -2.08 -4.84 36.33
C GLU A 628 -3.12 -3.96 37.04
N LEU A 629 -3.77 -4.49 38.09
CA LEU A 629 -4.72 -3.75 38.92
C LEU A 629 -4.06 -2.58 39.68
N ARG A 630 -2.87 -2.78 40.27
CA ARG A 630 -2.09 -1.72 40.94
C ARG A 630 -1.77 -0.57 39.98
N GLY A 631 -1.43 -0.88 38.73
CA GLY A 631 -1.18 0.14 37.71
C GLY A 631 -2.39 1.03 37.48
N ASN A 632 -3.57 0.42 37.29
CA ASN A 632 -4.83 1.13 37.08
C ASN A 632 -5.21 2.02 38.28
N LEU A 633 -5.09 1.48 39.50
CA LEU A 633 -5.40 2.22 40.74
C LEU A 633 -4.43 3.38 40.97
N LYS A 634 -3.15 3.20 40.66
CA LYS A 634 -2.13 4.25 40.79
C LYS A 634 -2.42 5.47 39.90
N HIS A 635 -2.96 5.26 38.71
CA HIS A 635 -3.39 6.36 37.83
C HIS A 635 -4.54 7.19 38.43
N GLN A 636 -5.33 6.59 39.33
CA GLN A 636 -6.40 7.25 40.06
C GLN A 636 -5.96 7.80 41.43
N GLY A 637 -4.67 7.65 41.79
CA GLY A 637 -4.10 8.15 43.05
C GLY A 637 -4.08 7.13 44.20
N TYR A 638 -4.57 5.90 43.98
CA TYR A 638 -4.64 4.88 45.03
C TYR A 638 -3.44 3.93 45.03
N GLN A 639 -3.03 3.47 46.21
CA GLN A 639 -2.03 2.40 46.37
C GLN A 639 -2.69 1.10 46.83
N LEU A 640 -2.35 -0.03 46.20
CA LEU A 640 -2.88 -1.34 46.55
C LEU A 640 -1.80 -2.25 47.14
N SER A 641 -1.99 -2.63 48.41
CA SER A 641 -1.18 -3.60 49.15
C SER A 641 -1.96 -4.90 49.35
N VAL A 642 -1.38 -6.04 48.97
CA VAL A 642 -2.02 -7.35 49.07
C VAL A 642 -1.09 -8.28 49.85
N THR A 643 -1.59 -8.87 50.94
CA THR A 643 -0.80 -9.77 51.78
C THR A 643 -0.49 -11.10 51.07
N THR A 644 0.58 -11.79 51.49
CA THR A 644 0.95 -13.09 50.92
C THR A 644 -0.15 -14.15 51.13
N GLU A 645 -0.83 -14.10 52.27
CA GLU A 645 -1.96 -14.98 52.60
C GLU A 645 -3.13 -14.76 51.64
N ALA A 646 -3.47 -13.51 51.33
CA ALA A 646 -4.49 -13.19 50.33
C ALA A 646 -4.13 -13.72 48.93
N LYS A 647 -2.86 -13.62 48.52
CA LYS A 647 -2.41 -14.19 47.23
C LYS A 647 -2.56 -15.71 47.19
N GLN A 648 -2.23 -16.40 48.29
CA GLN A 648 -2.40 -17.84 48.40
C GLN A 648 -3.89 -18.24 48.35
N PHE A 649 -4.73 -17.50 49.06
CA PHE A 649 -6.18 -17.73 49.06
C PHE A 649 -6.80 -17.55 47.67
N LEU A 650 -6.40 -16.50 46.95
CA LEU A 650 -6.82 -16.26 45.56
C LEU A 650 -6.36 -17.38 44.62
N ALA A 651 -5.12 -17.86 44.78
CA ALA A 651 -4.59 -18.97 44.00
C ALA A 651 -5.35 -20.28 44.24
N GLU A 652 -5.70 -20.57 45.49
CA GLU A 652 -6.48 -21.77 45.85
C GLU A 652 -7.92 -21.71 45.32
N LYS A 653 -8.62 -20.58 45.50
CA LYS A 653 -10.00 -20.44 45.01
C LYS A 653 -10.10 -20.33 43.48
N GLY A 654 -9.07 -19.82 42.82
CA GLY A 654 -9.06 -19.63 41.37
C GLY A 654 -8.47 -20.79 40.57
N TYR A 655 -8.00 -21.85 41.23
CA TYR A 655 -7.51 -23.05 40.55
C TYR A 655 -8.62 -24.09 40.36
N ASP A 656 -8.79 -24.54 39.12
CA ASP A 656 -9.66 -25.66 38.79
C ASP A 656 -8.87 -26.72 38.02
N PRO A 657 -8.87 -28.01 38.42
CA PRO A 657 -8.13 -29.07 37.71
C PRO A 657 -8.53 -29.26 36.24
N THR A 658 -9.74 -28.88 35.86
CA THR A 658 -10.29 -28.98 34.50
C THR A 658 -9.97 -27.74 33.68
N PHE A 659 -10.08 -26.55 34.28
CA PHE A 659 -9.96 -25.26 33.60
C PHE A 659 -8.62 -24.54 33.83
N GLY A 660 -7.73 -25.11 34.64
CA GLY A 660 -6.45 -24.53 35.02
C GLY A 660 -6.60 -23.20 35.74
N ALA A 661 -5.78 -22.22 35.34
CA ALA A 661 -5.76 -20.87 35.91
C ALA A 661 -6.87 -19.94 35.36
N ARG A 662 -7.75 -20.40 34.45
CA ARG A 662 -8.80 -19.55 33.83
C ARG A 662 -9.72 -18.86 34.84
N PRO A 663 -10.16 -19.50 35.95
CA PRO A 663 -11.06 -18.85 36.92
C PRO A 663 -10.42 -17.71 37.72
N LEU A 664 -9.07 -17.61 37.80
CA LEU A 664 -8.38 -16.63 38.65
C LEU A 664 -8.85 -15.19 38.42
N ARG A 665 -9.04 -14.77 37.17
CA ARG A 665 -9.48 -13.40 36.86
C ARG A 665 -10.84 -13.10 37.48
N ARG A 666 -11.77 -14.04 37.38
CA ARG A 666 -13.11 -13.90 37.94
C ARG A 666 -13.08 -13.86 39.46
N VAL A 667 -12.21 -14.66 40.09
CA VAL A 667 -12.04 -14.66 41.55
C VAL A 667 -11.46 -13.33 42.03
N ILE A 668 -10.42 -12.80 41.37
CA ILE A 668 -9.84 -11.50 41.70
C ILE A 668 -10.88 -10.38 41.53
N GLN A 669 -11.63 -10.37 40.44
CA GLN A 669 -12.71 -9.40 40.22
C GLN A 669 -13.73 -9.45 41.37
N ALA A 670 -14.29 -10.64 41.64
CA ALA A 670 -15.36 -10.81 42.61
C ALA A 670 -14.96 -10.57 44.07
N THR A 671 -13.68 -10.71 44.42
CA THR A 671 -13.22 -10.63 45.82
C THR A 671 -12.35 -9.41 46.11
N VAL A 672 -11.63 -8.89 45.11
CA VAL A 672 -10.72 -7.76 45.26
C VAL A 672 -11.29 -6.52 44.59
N GLU A 673 -11.64 -6.57 43.30
CA GLU A 673 -12.13 -5.38 42.59
C GLU A 673 -13.50 -4.91 43.12
N ASP A 674 -14.42 -5.85 43.35
CA ASP A 674 -15.74 -5.54 43.92
C ASP A 674 -15.58 -4.95 45.34
N GLY A 675 -14.74 -5.56 46.18
CA GLY A 675 -14.47 -5.03 47.53
C GLY A 675 -13.74 -3.69 47.55
N ILE A 676 -12.89 -3.40 46.56
CA ILE A 676 -12.30 -2.07 46.36
C ILE A 676 -13.38 -1.05 45.98
N THR A 677 -14.30 -1.45 45.10
CA THR A 677 -15.40 -0.59 44.66
C THR A 677 -16.30 -0.20 45.82
N ASP A 678 -16.67 -1.17 46.66
CA ASP A 678 -17.46 -0.92 47.87
C ASP A 678 -16.73 0.03 48.83
N LEU A 679 -15.44 -0.20 49.08
CA LEU A 679 -14.63 0.66 49.95
C LEU A 679 -14.51 2.10 49.42
N LEU A 680 -14.39 2.29 48.10
CA LEU A 680 -14.32 3.61 47.47
C LEU A 680 -15.65 4.37 47.53
N LEU A 681 -16.78 3.67 47.67
CA LEU A 681 -18.10 4.31 47.84
C LEU A 681 -18.38 4.72 49.28
N GLU A 682 -17.77 4.02 50.25
CA GLU A 682 -17.99 4.24 51.69
C GLU A 682 -17.06 5.30 52.30
N GLU A 683 -15.83 5.44 51.79
CA GLU A 683 -14.79 6.29 52.40
C GLU A 683 -14.43 7.50 51.51
N GLU A 684 -14.52 8.71 52.06
CA GLU A 684 -14.22 9.96 51.33
C GLU A 684 -12.70 10.25 51.19
N GLU A 685 -11.86 9.71 52.08
CA GLU A 685 -10.40 9.88 52.06
C GLU A 685 -9.70 8.51 52.01
N LEU A 686 -9.27 8.09 50.82
CA LEU A 686 -8.61 6.80 50.62
C LEU A 686 -7.32 6.97 49.81
N GLU A 687 -6.16 6.69 50.42
CA GLU A 687 -4.86 6.67 49.72
C GLU A 687 -4.29 5.26 49.61
N LEU A 688 -4.47 4.44 50.65
CA LEU A 688 -3.95 3.08 50.73
C LEU A 688 -5.10 2.09 50.89
N ILE A 689 -5.12 1.09 50.02
CA ILE A 689 -6.02 -0.05 50.03
C ILE A 689 -5.22 -1.26 50.46
N LYS A 690 -5.69 -1.96 51.50
CA LYS A 690 -5.10 -3.19 52.00
C LYS A 690 -6.05 -4.36 51.82
N VAL A 691 -5.57 -5.40 51.16
CA VAL A 691 -6.28 -6.65 50.92
C VAL A 691 -5.66 -7.76 51.77
N THR A 692 -6.46 -8.38 52.62
CA THR A 692 -6.03 -9.43 53.55
C THR A 692 -7.08 -10.54 53.66
N VAL A 693 -6.73 -11.63 54.34
CA VAL A 693 -7.67 -12.71 54.69
C VAL A 693 -7.93 -12.66 56.19
N GLU A 694 -9.19 -12.71 56.60
CA GLU A 694 -9.59 -12.90 58.00
C GLU A 694 -10.73 -13.94 58.02
N GLN A 695 -10.65 -14.93 58.92
CA GLN A 695 -11.67 -15.99 59.05
C GLN A 695 -12.03 -16.70 57.73
N ASP A 696 -11.04 -16.99 56.88
CA ASP A 696 -11.22 -17.59 55.53
C ASP A 696 -12.05 -16.75 54.55
N GLU A 697 -12.23 -15.46 54.83
CA GLU A 697 -12.86 -14.50 53.93
C GLU A 697 -11.87 -13.42 53.48
N MET A 698 -12.02 -12.99 52.22
CA MET A 698 -11.23 -11.88 51.67
C MET A 698 -11.79 -10.57 52.17
N ILE A 699 -10.95 -9.75 52.81
CA ILE A 699 -11.32 -8.45 53.34
C ILE A 699 -10.48 -7.37 52.65
N VAL A 700 -11.18 -6.41 52.06
CA VAL A 700 -10.61 -5.17 51.54
C VAL A 700 -10.90 -4.07 52.54
N LYS A 701 -9.85 -3.37 53.00
CA LYS A 701 -9.99 -2.29 53.99
C LYS A 701 -9.00 -1.15 53.73
N LYS A 702 -9.29 0.01 54.31
CA LYS A 702 -8.38 1.15 54.35
C LYS A 702 -7.08 0.76 55.06
N GLY A 703 -5.96 1.08 54.42
CA GLY A 703 -4.62 0.56 54.74
C GLY A 703 -3.87 1.29 55.84
#